data_AF-A0A9E3VEQ5-F1
#
_entry.id   AF-A0A9E3VEQ5-F1
#
_cell.length_a   1.000
_cell.length_b   1.000
_cell.length_c   1.000
_cell.angle_alpha   90.00
_cell.angle_beta   90.00
_cell.angle_gamma   90.00
#
_symmetry.space_group_name_H-M   'P 1'
#
loop_
_entity.id
_entity.type
_entity.pdbx_description
1 polymer ?
#
loop_
_entity_poly.entity_id
_entity_poly.type
_entity_poly.pdbx_seq_one_letter_code
_entity_poly.pdbx_strand_id
1 'polypeptide(L)'
;QRALDYPATAEQTARWAKVLPADATLKGPAPSALDPDGGVRAAIAAAITPLLPAPPAPLAFDPKPTEVPLVKVVVDGGTFFANPNLDGAAFGQTLTQGAPEPAPEATGERTITVTVSGARSSQPKTAFTLAQHTWKASEVAGRTITAAFATPMSRTDAARTKVSAANAFIPMLVVRGDGLDLAQSQALSAVGTPVLRDGALVTAGPNGHVVIDGEPVSLGPTADAVLSSVQTLTADVSAAAFPDVELLVSAKSGAGAAVSDLGADAFVIKEGGVTMPALLKRTRAGAPRVVLLFDRSSSIPSEFLTGAASVGHSVADAVFTQFPGAQVQVAGIDINGPTVAGAMVSTLTDVDTQLAALSGAGSEVWTSLDFFATTKATLVVVITDATVDDTLSPEAAARLVAGPPVLVAGVGTVDATTAARMASLTHGQVLSNVSASGLAASVTGFLSGRVPFDYRIVYRAPVAGFTQRQVTVSLRAPGVATLSTSYTPPSTPVEASALSALYLTVETDGHEVTRTLAGSALGSAADREAVAGALFGRAVLAVEAGPPSLSTLLDEHLTERLQLEPLIDALRGTDQAAVIEAQKRTLFRVPPALRFFSAALPGEASTDDVTFADGLTATLSVTRPQLGVKVVKRFDLLPLVPRRTVSFSGAQTYVTTVQRTAAMAAFESARFATNTAKALAGKTLARFDASSVEALGPNWVGAAYPTYSDYHVLAPSDGSVVAFWAVHQQTGEVIGVLPGGGLGEDESTEALVDRLLSILDAAGRAGEAAGYNGVKEWADLEATKVQLLGGVIMLFEGEGSDPRGDLVHNTCNFFTDQLGGQIPGWNELGGLAGDLQSLYDLLGRLFGREMPDVPTPGGQTCSALGF
;
A
#
# COMPACT_ATOMS: atom_id res chain seq x y z
N GLN A 1 -40.71 -17.00 4.82
CA GLN A 1 -40.02 -18.09 4.11
C GLN A 1 -40.50 -18.08 2.66
N ARG A 2 -39.70 -17.58 1.71
CA ARG A 2 -39.94 -17.81 0.28
C ARG A 2 -39.21 -19.12 -0.06
N ALA A 3 -39.94 -20.12 -0.54
CA ALA A 3 -39.33 -21.33 -1.08
C ALA A 3 -38.58 -20.95 -2.37
N LEU A 4 -37.29 -21.25 -2.42
CA LEU A 4 -36.49 -21.15 -3.64
C LEU A 4 -36.90 -22.32 -4.55
N ASP A 5 -37.83 -22.08 -5.46
CA ASP A 5 -38.03 -22.96 -6.61
C ASP A 5 -36.90 -22.69 -7.60
N TYR A 6 -35.86 -23.53 -7.56
CA TYR A 6 -34.86 -23.57 -8.63
C TYR A 6 -35.52 -24.19 -9.87
N PRO A 7 -35.63 -23.47 -11.01
CA PRO A 7 -36.20 -24.01 -12.23
C PRO A 7 -35.16 -24.86 -12.98
N ALA A 8 -34.41 -25.71 -12.27
CA ALA A 8 -33.52 -26.65 -12.93
C ALA A 8 -34.39 -27.73 -13.59
N THR A 9 -34.24 -27.93 -14.89
CA THR A 9 -34.93 -29.02 -15.57
C THR A 9 -34.43 -30.37 -15.02
N ALA A 10 -35.25 -31.42 -15.15
CA ALA A 10 -34.83 -32.77 -14.77
C ALA A 10 -33.54 -33.20 -15.50
N GLU A 11 -33.33 -32.73 -16.74
CA GLU A 11 -32.10 -32.94 -17.51
C GLU A 11 -30.89 -32.18 -16.94
N GLN A 12 -31.04 -30.91 -16.53
CA GLN A 12 -29.96 -30.18 -15.87
C GLN A 12 -29.56 -30.84 -14.55
N THR A 13 -30.55 -31.26 -13.76
CA THR A 13 -30.32 -31.95 -12.49
C THR A 13 -29.63 -33.30 -12.70
N ALA A 14 -30.05 -34.07 -13.71
CA ALA A 14 -29.41 -35.33 -14.07
C ALA A 14 -27.98 -35.13 -14.61
N ARG A 15 -27.74 -34.05 -15.36
CA ARG A 15 -26.39 -33.67 -15.83
C ARG A 15 -25.50 -33.31 -14.65
N TRP A 16 -25.96 -32.49 -13.71
CA TRP A 16 -25.22 -32.18 -12.49
C TRP A 16 -24.92 -33.41 -11.65
N ALA A 17 -25.91 -34.30 -11.43
CA ALA A 17 -25.71 -35.54 -10.68
C ALA A 17 -24.71 -36.51 -11.35
N LYS A 18 -24.53 -36.42 -12.68
CA LYS A 18 -23.58 -37.23 -13.43
C LYS A 18 -22.15 -36.66 -13.41
N VAL A 19 -22.02 -35.34 -13.27
CA VAL A 19 -20.73 -34.61 -13.30
C VAL A 19 -20.20 -34.34 -11.89
N LEU A 20 -21.10 -34.21 -10.91
CA LEU A 20 -20.84 -34.13 -9.47
C LEU A 20 -21.32 -35.45 -8.86
N PRO A 21 -20.56 -36.57 -8.98
CA PRO A 21 -20.95 -37.81 -8.34
C PRO A 21 -21.17 -37.52 -6.86
N ALA A 22 -22.33 -37.94 -6.33
CA ALA A 22 -22.67 -37.79 -4.93
C ALA A 22 -21.71 -38.66 -4.11
N ASP A 23 -20.53 -38.15 -3.83
CA ASP A 23 -19.60 -38.80 -2.93
C ASP A 23 -20.18 -38.69 -1.52
N ALA A 24 -20.55 -39.84 -0.95
CA ALA A 24 -21.04 -39.91 0.42
C ALA A 24 -19.99 -39.42 1.44
N THR A 25 -18.71 -39.35 1.05
CA THR A 25 -17.61 -38.80 1.87
C THR A 25 -17.51 -37.27 1.81
N LEU A 26 -18.11 -36.61 0.80
CA LEU A 26 -18.22 -35.15 0.71
C LEU A 26 -19.42 -34.58 1.48
N LYS A 27 -20.22 -35.42 2.15
CA LYS A 27 -21.19 -34.95 3.13
C LYS A 27 -20.45 -34.45 4.37
N GLY A 28 -19.99 -33.20 4.29
CA GLY A 28 -19.68 -32.43 5.48
C GLY A 28 -20.86 -32.44 6.46
N PRO A 29 -20.62 -32.14 7.76
CA PRO A 29 -21.70 -32.00 8.72
C PRO A 29 -22.78 -31.07 8.14
N ALA A 30 -24.05 -31.42 8.35
CA ALA A 30 -25.16 -30.59 7.91
C ALA A 30 -24.90 -29.15 8.39
N PRO A 31 -25.03 -28.13 7.53
CA PRO A 31 -24.78 -26.76 7.91
C PRO A 31 -25.67 -26.41 9.11
N SER A 32 -25.06 -26.13 10.26
CA SER A 32 -25.77 -25.62 11.42
C SER A 32 -26.16 -24.18 11.13
N ALA A 33 -27.42 -23.83 11.34
CA ALA A 33 -27.83 -22.43 11.31
C ALA A 33 -27.00 -21.61 12.29
N LEU A 34 -26.57 -20.43 11.88
CA LEU A 34 -25.81 -19.51 12.73
C LEU A 34 -26.74 -18.98 13.83
N ASP A 35 -26.30 -19.07 15.09
CA ASP A 35 -27.04 -18.61 16.27
C ASP A 35 -28.53 -19.06 16.26
N PRO A 36 -28.81 -20.37 16.12
CA PRO A 36 -30.14 -20.88 15.78
C PRO A 36 -31.18 -20.63 16.88
N ASP A 37 -30.72 -20.49 18.13
CA ASP A 37 -31.50 -20.13 19.30
C ASP A 37 -31.42 -18.63 19.65
N GLY A 38 -30.62 -17.86 18.92
CA GLY A 38 -30.36 -16.45 19.21
C GLY A 38 -29.56 -16.21 20.49
N GLY A 39 -28.92 -17.24 21.04
CA GLY A 39 -28.24 -17.21 22.34
C GLY A 39 -27.07 -16.23 22.37
N VAL A 40 -26.27 -16.16 21.31
CA VAL A 40 -25.12 -15.24 21.22
C VAL A 40 -25.62 -13.79 21.16
N ARG A 41 -26.59 -13.51 20.28
CA ARG A 41 -27.23 -12.19 20.18
C ARG A 41 -27.84 -11.75 21.52
N ALA A 42 -28.56 -12.63 22.20
CA ALA A 42 -29.20 -12.33 23.48
C ALA A 42 -28.17 -12.04 24.58
N ALA A 43 -27.07 -12.81 24.64
CA ALA A 43 -26.02 -12.60 25.62
C ALA A 43 -25.33 -11.24 25.45
N ILE A 44 -25.05 -10.84 24.21
CA ILE A 44 -24.42 -9.54 23.91
C ILE A 44 -25.38 -8.40 24.23
N ALA A 45 -26.63 -8.48 23.76
CA ALA A 45 -27.65 -7.48 24.08
C ALA A 45 -27.83 -7.32 25.60
N ALA A 46 -27.83 -8.42 26.36
CA ALA A 46 -27.93 -8.40 27.83
C ALA A 46 -26.70 -7.79 28.51
N ALA A 47 -25.51 -7.95 27.94
CA ALA A 47 -24.27 -7.36 28.47
C ALA A 47 -24.19 -5.84 28.22
N ILE A 48 -24.69 -5.37 27.07
CA ILE A 48 -24.54 -3.96 26.66
C ILE A 48 -25.71 -3.07 27.12
N THR A 49 -26.94 -3.55 27.04
CA THR A 49 -28.15 -2.73 27.30
C THR A 49 -28.15 -2.05 28.66
N PRO A 50 -27.72 -2.70 29.77
CA PRO A 50 -27.67 -2.05 31.09
C PRO A 50 -26.68 -0.90 31.20
N LEU A 51 -25.71 -0.79 30.28
CA LEU A 51 -24.66 0.24 30.28
C LEU A 51 -25.02 1.45 29.41
N LEU A 52 -26.07 1.34 28.59
CA LEU A 52 -26.50 2.40 27.68
C LEU A 52 -27.31 3.47 28.43
N PRO A 53 -27.21 4.75 28.01
CA PRO A 53 -28.09 5.79 28.52
C PRO A 53 -29.54 5.53 28.10
N ALA A 54 -30.46 6.36 28.62
CA ALA A 54 -31.85 6.34 28.17
C ALA A 54 -31.90 6.51 26.63
N PRO A 55 -32.69 5.68 25.91
CA PRO A 55 -32.80 5.78 24.47
C PRO A 55 -33.19 7.20 24.03
N PRO A 56 -32.62 7.71 22.93
CA PRO A 56 -33.10 8.96 22.34
C PRO A 56 -34.56 8.80 21.89
N ALA A 57 -35.24 9.95 21.72
CA ALA A 57 -36.58 9.95 21.15
C ALA A 57 -36.54 9.28 19.75
N PRO A 58 -37.54 8.43 19.40
CA PRO A 58 -37.61 7.86 18.07
C PRO A 58 -37.61 8.95 17.01
N LEU A 59 -36.82 8.77 15.95
CA LEU A 59 -36.88 9.65 14.80
C LEU A 59 -38.28 9.60 14.19
N ALA A 60 -38.84 10.77 13.86
CA ALA A 60 -40.12 10.86 13.19
C ALA A 60 -40.00 10.18 11.82
N PHE A 61 -40.82 9.15 11.59
CA PHE A 61 -40.98 8.50 10.30
C PHE A 61 -42.46 8.56 9.95
N ASP A 62 -42.78 8.95 8.72
CA ASP A 62 -44.15 8.91 8.22
C ASP A 62 -44.42 7.53 7.60
N PRO A 63 -45.18 6.64 8.25
CA PRO A 63 -45.50 5.32 7.73
C PRO A 63 -46.50 5.37 6.58
N LYS A 64 -47.04 6.55 6.25
CA LYS A 64 -47.97 6.75 5.14
C LYS A 64 -47.23 7.47 4.02
N PRO A 65 -46.53 6.75 3.12
CA PRO A 65 -46.03 7.39 1.91
C PRO A 65 -47.23 7.97 1.16
N THR A 66 -47.39 9.30 1.21
CA THR A 66 -48.37 10.03 0.39
C THR A 66 -47.97 10.03 -1.07
N GLU A 67 -46.69 9.72 -1.34
CA GLU A 67 -46.06 9.69 -2.65
C GLU A 67 -45.25 8.39 -2.78
N VAL A 68 -45.30 7.77 -3.96
CA VAL A 68 -44.54 6.56 -4.29
C VAL A 68 -43.78 6.84 -5.58
N PRO A 69 -42.46 6.58 -5.64
CA PRO A 69 -41.71 6.81 -6.86
C PRO A 69 -42.19 5.89 -7.98
N LEU A 70 -42.43 6.47 -9.15
CA LEU A 70 -42.81 5.75 -10.37
C LEU A 70 -41.72 5.90 -11.42
N VAL A 71 -41.54 4.87 -12.25
CA VAL A 71 -40.59 4.91 -13.37
C VAL A 71 -41.37 5.25 -14.63
N LYS A 72 -41.06 6.41 -15.23
CA LYS A 72 -41.57 6.79 -16.54
C LYS A 72 -40.82 5.99 -17.61
N VAL A 73 -41.52 5.17 -18.37
CA VAL A 73 -40.96 4.33 -19.44
C VAL A 73 -41.49 4.80 -20.78
N VAL A 74 -40.61 4.99 -21.75
CA VAL A 74 -40.98 5.32 -23.13
C VAL A 74 -40.77 4.09 -24.00
N VAL A 75 -41.84 3.54 -24.56
CA VAL A 75 -41.82 2.35 -25.44
C VAL A 75 -42.56 2.70 -26.72
N ASP A 76 -41.91 2.54 -27.87
CA ASP A 76 -42.48 2.83 -29.20
C ASP A 76 -43.11 4.23 -29.32
N GLY A 77 -42.54 5.22 -28.63
CA GLY A 77 -43.05 6.60 -28.57
C GLY A 77 -44.23 6.82 -27.61
N GLY A 78 -44.77 5.76 -27.01
CA GLY A 78 -45.77 5.82 -25.93
C GLY A 78 -45.11 6.03 -24.57
N THR A 79 -45.74 6.82 -23.69
CA THR A 79 -45.31 7.01 -22.29
C THR A 79 -46.15 6.15 -21.36
N PHE A 80 -45.48 5.34 -20.56
CA PHE A 80 -46.05 4.49 -19.52
C PHE A 80 -45.41 4.81 -18.17
N PHE A 81 -46.09 4.45 -17.09
CA PHE A 81 -45.54 4.55 -15.74
C PHE A 81 -45.59 3.17 -15.09
N ALA A 82 -44.42 2.69 -14.65
CA ALA A 82 -44.28 1.44 -13.91
C ALA A 82 -44.11 1.75 -12.43
N ASN A 83 -44.73 0.94 -11.57
CA ASN A 83 -44.52 1.00 -10.13
C ASN A 83 -43.62 -0.15 -9.67
N PRO A 84 -42.31 0.09 -9.44
CA PRO A 84 -41.39 -0.95 -8.98
C PRO A 84 -41.53 -1.25 -7.48
N ASN A 85 -42.31 -0.46 -6.72
CA ASN A 85 -42.39 -0.53 -5.27
C ASN A 85 -43.57 -1.38 -4.77
N LEU A 86 -44.52 -1.72 -5.65
CA LEU A 86 -45.68 -2.53 -5.29
C LEU A 86 -45.67 -3.85 -6.05
N ASP A 87 -45.60 -4.95 -5.30
CA ASP A 87 -45.66 -6.30 -5.85
C ASP A 87 -47.01 -6.52 -6.56
N GLY A 88 -46.98 -7.23 -7.71
CA GLY A 88 -48.17 -7.48 -8.53
C GLY A 88 -48.67 -6.31 -9.40
N ALA A 89 -48.00 -5.14 -9.41
CA ALA A 89 -48.31 -4.07 -10.36
C ALA A 89 -47.96 -4.50 -11.80
N ALA A 90 -48.95 -4.56 -12.69
CA ALA A 90 -48.69 -4.83 -14.10
C ALA A 90 -47.97 -3.64 -14.77
N PHE A 91 -47.20 -3.90 -15.83
CA PHE A 91 -46.55 -2.83 -16.60
C PHE A 91 -47.59 -1.79 -17.09
N GLY A 92 -47.35 -0.51 -16.79
CA GLY A 92 -48.28 0.59 -17.09
C GLY A 92 -49.35 0.83 -16.02
N GLN A 93 -49.44 0.00 -14.97
CA GLN A 93 -50.26 0.27 -13.79
C GLN A 93 -49.43 0.94 -12.70
N THR A 94 -49.92 2.08 -12.21
CA THR A 94 -49.26 2.81 -11.12
C THR A 94 -49.74 2.36 -9.74
N LEU A 95 -50.97 1.86 -9.62
CA LEU A 95 -51.64 1.52 -8.35
C LEU A 95 -51.62 2.68 -7.32
N THR A 96 -51.57 3.93 -7.79
CA THR A 96 -51.59 5.16 -6.98
C THR A 96 -52.94 5.89 -7.10
N GLN A 97 -53.26 6.73 -6.11
CA GLN A 97 -54.38 7.68 -6.19
C GLN A 97 -53.85 9.02 -6.68
N GLY A 98 -54.02 9.33 -7.97
CA GLY A 98 -53.56 10.58 -8.58
C GLY A 98 -52.74 10.36 -9.85
N ALA A 99 -52.60 11.42 -10.66
CA ALA A 99 -51.74 11.40 -11.84
C ALA A 99 -50.27 11.44 -11.40
N PRO A 100 -49.36 10.72 -12.09
CA PRO A 100 -47.92 10.85 -11.84
C PRO A 100 -47.46 12.30 -12.06
N GLU A 101 -46.81 12.86 -11.05
CA GLU A 101 -46.18 14.18 -11.13
C GLU A 101 -44.69 14.04 -11.48
N PRO A 102 -44.09 15.04 -12.14
CA PRO A 102 -42.65 15.07 -12.33
C PRO A 102 -41.95 14.98 -10.97
N ALA A 103 -40.99 14.05 -10.86
CA ALA A 103 -40.14 13.99 -9.67
C ALA A 103 -39.39 15.33 -9.49
N PRO A 104 -39.13 15.75 -8.24
CA PRO A 104 -38.25 16.88 -7.99
C PRO A 104 -36.88 16.64 -8.62
N GLU A 105 -36.14 17.73 -8.88
CA GLU A 105 -34.78 17.63 -9.40
C GLU A 105 -33.93 16.77 -8.47
N ALA A 106 -33.21 15.79 -9.04
CA ALA A 106 -32.40 14.88 -8.25
C ALA A 106 -31.30 15.67 -7.52
N THR A 107 -31.11 15.41 -6.23
CA THR A 107 -30.15 16.11 -5.35
C THR A 107 -28.68 15.78 -5.64
N GLY A 108 -28.39 15.16 -6.79
CA GLY A 108 -27.10 14.55 -7.10
C GLY A 108 -26.99 13.12 -6.57
N GLU A 109 -26.09 12.36 -7.16
CA GLU A 109 -25.82 10.98 -6.78
C GLU A 109 -24.77 10.92 -5.67
N ARG A 110 -24.95 10.03 -4.70
CA ARG A 110 -23.96 9.77 -3.63
C ARG A 110 -22.63 9.33 -4.24
N THR A 111 -21.53 9.69 -3.57
CA THR A 111 -20.19 9.28 -3.97
C THR A 111 -19.48 8.53 -2.85
N ILE A 112 -18.49 7.74 -3.24
CA ILE A 112 -17.52 7.13 -2.34
C ILE A 112 -16.12 7.46 -2.82
N THR A 113 -15.28 7.97 -1.93
CA THR A 113 -13.85 8.22 -2.18
C THR A 113 -13.05 7.18 -1.42
N VAL A 114 -12.11 6.52 -2.11
CA VAL A 114 -11.17 5.59 -1.48
C VAL A 114 -9.75 6.10 -1.71
N THR A 115 -9.00 6.23 -0.63
CA THR A 115 -7.62 6.71 -0.61
C THR A 115 -6.72 5.66 0.03
N VAL A 116 -5.67 5.24 -0.67
CA VAL A 116 -4.57 4.46 -0.11
C VAL A 116 -3.40 5.40 0.15
N SER A 117 -2.89 5.40 1.37
CA SER A 117 -1.79 6.28 1.80
C SER A 117 -0.66 5.47 2.44
N GLY A 118 0.57 5.97 2.35
CA GLY A 118 1.74 5.39 2.99
C GLY A 118 2.41 6.37 3.95
N ALA A 119 3.18 5.88 4.92
CA ALA A 119 4.09 6.70 5.72
C ALA A 119 5.48 6.08 5.72
N ARG A 120 6.51 6.92 5.88
CA ARG A 120 7.92 6.49 5.93
C ARG A 120 8.34 6.27 7.38
N SER A 121 9.24 5.33 7.67
CA SER A 121 9.83 5.15 9.01
C SER A 121 10.61 6.38 9.48
N SER A 122 11.02 7.22 8.54
CA SER A 122 11.61 8.53 8.81
C SER A 122 10.61 9.56 9.32
N GLN A 123 9.34 9.45 8.93
CA GLN A 123 8.25 10.36 9.27
C GLN A 123 6.95 9.56 9.46
N PRO A 124 6.87 8.66 10.46
CA PRO A 124 5.81 7.65 10.53
C PRO A 124 4.42 8.23 10.85
N LYS A 125 4.37 9.49 11.30
CA LYS A 125 3.15 10.26 11.58
C LYS A 125 2.64 11.08 10.39
N THR A 126 3.42 11.18 9.30
CA THR A 126 3.10 11.99 8.13
C THR A 126 2.81 11.08 6.95
N ALA A 127 1.52 10.80 6.73
CA ALA A 127 1.09 10.00 5.60
C ALA A 127 1.07 10.82 4.29
N PHE A 128 1.33 10.15 3.17
CA PHE A 128 1.23 10.70 1.82
C PHE A 128 0.36 9.78 0.95
N THR A 129 -0.41 10.36 0.04
CA THR A 129 -1.31 9.61 -0.85
C THR A 129 -0.53 8.80 -1.88
N LEU A 130 -0.89 7.52 -2.01
CA LEU A 130 -0.37 6.59 -3.01
C LEU A 130 -1.36 6.43 -4.17
N ALA A 131 -2.64 6.23 -3.87
CA ALA A 131 -3.73 6.16 -4.85
C ALA A 131 -5.00 6.78 -4.26
N GLN A 132 -5.80 7.44 -5.09
CA GLN A 132 -7.09 7.98 -4.69
C GLN A 132 -8.03 7.98 -5.89
N HIS A 133 -9.28 7.60 -5.66
CA HIS A 133 -10.33 7.76 -6.66
C HIS A 133 -11.71 7.94 -6.00
N THR A 134 -12.62 8.59 -6.72
CA THR A 134 -13.99 8.88 -6.29
C THR A 134 -14.94 8.32 -7.33
N TRP A 135 -15.88 7.50 -6.88
CA TRP A 135 -16.92 6.89 -7.70
C TRP A 135 -18.30 7.38 -7.29
N LYS A 136 -19.22 7.31 -8.24
CA LYS A 136 -20.66 7.42 -7.98
C LYS A 136 -21.20 6.11 -7.41
N ALA A 137 -22.26 6.18 -6.61
CA ALA A 137 -22.93 5.02 -6.04
C ALA A 137 -23.30 3.95 -7.09
N SER A 138 -23.88 4.33 -8.23
CA SER A 138 -24.25 3.43 -9.33
C SER A 138 -23.06 2.74 -10.01
N GLU A 139 -21.84 3.26 -9.81
CA GLU A 139 -20.63 2.67 -10.36
C GLU A 139 -20.05 1.58 -9.45
N VAL A 140 -20.44 1.51 -8.18
CA VAL A 140 -19.79 0.60 -7.20
C VAL A 140 -20.73 -0.11 -6.22
N ALA A 141 -22.01 0.27 -6.13
CA ALA A 141 -22.99 -0.48 -5.33
C ALA A 141 -23.19 -1.89 -5.90
N GLY A 142 -23.17 -2.91 -5.04
CA GLY A 142 -23.18 -4.33 -5.43
C GLY A 142 -21.84 -4.79 -6.02
N ARG A 143 -20.77 -4.01 -5.84
CA ARG A 143 -19.44 -4.28 -6.40
C ARG A 143 -18.38 -4.22 -5.32
N THR A 144 -17.17 -4.64 -5.71
CA THR A 144 -15.98 -4.58 -4.87
C THR A 144 -14.94 -3.62 -5.44
N ILE A 145 -14.22 -2.97 -4.53
CA ILE A 145 -13.07 -2.13 -4.82
C ILE A 145 -11.86 -2.79 -4.17
N THR A 146 -10.90 -3.25 -4.98
CA THR A 146 -9.68 -3.90 -4.50
C THR A 146 -8.52 -2.92 -4.52
N ALA A 147 -7.99 -2.57 -3.35
CA ALA A 147 -6.70 -1.92 -3.19
C ALA A 147 -5.58 -2.98 -3.15
N ALA A 148 -4.63 -2.87 -4.09
CA ALA A 148 -3.49 -3.78 -4.21
C ALA A 148 -2.27 -3.06 -4.81
N PHE A 149 -1.13 -3.75 -4.83
CA PHE A 149 0.10 -3.25 -5.42
C PHE A 149 0.60 -4.20 -6.50
N ALA A 150 0.87 -3.68 -7.69
CA ALA A 150 1.52 -4.43 -8.76
C ALA A 150 3.03 -4.19 -8.71
N THR A 151 3.84 -5.24 -8.88
CA THR A 151 5.27 -5.08 -9.11
C THR A 151 5.53 -4.89 -10.61
N PRO A 152 6.27 -3.85 -11.02
CA PRO A 152 6.66 -3.65 -12.41
C PRO A 152 7.79 -4.62 -12.75
N MET A 153 7.46 -5.89 -12.95
CA MET A 153 8.42 -6.92 -13.36
C MET A 153 7.77 -7.80 -14.41
N SER A 154 8.56 -8.24 -15.39
CA SER A 154 8.11 -9.31 -16.28
C SER A 154 7.84 -10.57 -15.45
N ARG A 155 6.98 -11.48 -15.93
CA ARG A 155 6.72 -12.74 -15.21
C ARG A 155 8.00 -13.57 -15.01
N THR A 156 8.88 -13.55 -16.00
CA THR A 156 10.18 -14.22 -15.96
C THR A 156 11.08 -13.62 -14.88
N ASP A 157 11.11 -12.29 -14.77
CA ASP A 157 11.88 -11.60 -13.74
C ASP A 157 11.28 -11.79 -12.36
N ALA A 158 9.95 -11.72 -12.24
CA ALA A 158 9.24 -11.96 -10.99
C ALA A 158 9.50 -13.38 -10.47
N ALA A 159 9.48 -14.39 -11.34
CA ALA A 159 9.79 -15.78 -10.98
C ALA A 159 11.23 -15.99 -10.48
N ARG A 160 12.17 -15.13 -10.91
CA ARG A 160 13.59 -15.21 -10.54
C ARG A 160 13.97 -14.25 -9.41
N THR A 161 13.09 -13.31 -9.07
CA THR A 161 13.34 -12.27 -8.08
C THR A 161 12.74 -12.70 -6.74
N LYS A 162 13.58 -12.75 -5.69
CA LYS A 162 13.07 -12.96 -4.33
C LYS A 162 12.09 -11.83 -3.98
N VAL A 163 10.99 -12.14 -3.30
CA VAL A 163 10.01 -11.15 -2.82
C VAL A 163 10.69 -9.99 -2.05
N SER A 164 11.72 -10.31 -1.25
CA SER A 164 12.52 -9.33 -0.51
C SER A 164 13.36 -8.38 -1.38
N ALA A 165 13.55 -8.69 -2.66
CA ALA A 165 14.33 -7.92 -3.62
C ALA A 165 13.47 -7.03 -4.54
N ALA A 166 12.14 -7.14 -4.48
CA ALA A 166 11.26 -6.19 -5.16
C ALA A 166 11.33 -4.82 -4.47
N ASN A 167 11.52 -3.78 -5.28
CA ASN A 167 11.80 -2.42 -4.80
C ASN A 167 10.83 -1.36 -5.31
N ALA A 168 9.96 -1.68 -6.28
CA ALA A 168 8.95 -0.77 -6.80
C ALA A 168 7.58 -1.43 -6.80
N PHE A 169 6.57 -0.61 -6.54
CA PHE A 169 5.18 -1.02 -6.40
C PHE A 169 4.28 0.04 -7.02
N ILE A 170 3.29 -0.39 -7.80
CA ILE A 170 2.27 0.47 -8.38
C ILE A 170 0.98 0.24 -7.60
N PRO A 171 0.52 1.21 -6.79
CA PRO A 171 -0.76 1.10 -6.09
C PRO A 171 -1.91 1.15 -7.10
N MET A 172 -2.92 0.30 -6.90
CA MET A 172 -4.09 0.20 -7.78
C MET A 172 -5.37 0.10 -6.96
N LEU A 173 -6.44 0.72 -7.46
CA LEU A 173 -7.81 0.57 -7.00
C LEU A 173 -8.62 -0.06 -8.13
N VAL A 174 -9.03 -1.32 -7.98
CA VAL A 174 -9.67 -2.09 -9.06
C VAL A 174 -11.13 -2.37 -8.73
N VAL A 175 -12.05 -1.94 -9.60
CA VAL A 175 -13.50 -2.18 -9.45
C VAL A 175 -13.91 -3.48 -10.13
N ARG A 176 -14.65 -4.33 -9.42
CA ARG A 176 -15.15 -5.63 -9.92
C ARG A 176 -16.55 -5.90 -9.39
N GLY A 177 -17.42 -6.46 -10.21
CA GLY A 177 -18.73 -6.92 -9.79
C GLY A 177 -19.50 -7.51 -10.95
N ASP A 178 -20.71 -7.98 -10.68
CA ASP A 178 -21.56 -8.54 -11.72
C ASP A 178 -21.94 -7.50 -12.79
N GLY A 179 -22.14 -7.97 -14.01
CA GLY A 179 -22.48 -7.14 -15.17
C GLY A 179 -21.37 -6.20 -15.66
N LEU A 180 -20.16 -6.25 -15.10
CA LEU A 180 -19.00 -5.52 -15.61
C LEU A 180 -18.16 -6.39 -16.53
N ASP A 181 -18.00 -5.95 -17.78
CA ASP A 181 -16.94 -6.46 -18.64
C ASP A 181 -15.56 -5.92 -18.21
N LEU A 182 -14.51 -6.42 -18.86
CA LEU A 182 -13.14 -6.01 -18.55
C LEU A 182 -12.89 -4.52 -18.82
N ALA A 183 -13.46 -3.97 -19.90
CA ALA A 183 -13.25 -2.59 -20.29
C ALA A 183 -13.94 -1.63 -19.32
N GLN A 184 -15.15 -1.96 -18.87
CA GLN A 184 -15.88 -1.21 -17.86
C GLN A 184 -15.18 -1.29 -16.49
N SER A 185 -14.73 -2.48 -16.10
CA SER A 185 -13.93 -2.66 -14.88
C SER A 185 -12.65 -1.81 -14.91
N GLN A 186 -11.97 -1.74 -16.05
CA GLN A 186 -10.80 -0.89 -16.25
C GLN A 186 -11.14 0.60 -16.19
N ALA A 187 -12.20 1.04 -16.87
CA ALA A 187 -12.63 2.44 -16.88
C ALA A 187 -12.99 2.95 -15.47
N LEU A 188 -13.45 2.06 -14.60
CA LEU A 188 -13.73 2.35 -13.19
C LEU A 188 -12.51 2.14 -12.28
N SER A 189 -11.41 1.57 -12.77
CA SER A 189 -10.21 1.35 -11.95
C SER A 189 -9.29 2.56 -11.99
N ALA A 190 -8.53 2.77 -10.91
CA ALA A 190 -7.52 3.81 -10.82
C ALA A 190 -6.13 3.24 -10.54
N VAL A 191 -5.13 3.84 -11.16
CA VAL A 191 -3.71 3.56 -10.91
C VAL A 191 -3.13 4.77 -10.19
N GLY A 192 -2.48 4.53 -9.05
CA GLY A 192 -1.85 5.58 -8.28
C GLY A 192 -0.40 5.84 -8.68
N THR A 193 0.28 6.64 -7.86
CA THR A 193 1.69 7.00 -8.09
C THR A 193 2.59 5.82 -7.70
N PRO A 194 3.47 5.32 -8.58
CA PRO A 194 4.41 4.28 -8.21
C PRO A 194 5.29 4.72 -7.04
N VAL A 195 5.56 3.77 -6.15
CA VAL A 195 6.29 3.99 -4.91
C VAL A 195 7.40 2.96 -4.79
N LEU A 196 8.54 3.41 -4.31
CA LEU A 196 9.67 2.55 -3.98
C LEU A 196 9.55 2.03 -2.55
N ARG A 197 10.27 0.95 -2.23
CA ARG A 197 10.26 0.35 -0.88
C ARG A 197 10.68 1.32 0.22
N ASP A 198 11.54 2.29 -0.10
CA ASP A 198 11.98 3.35 0.79
C ASP A 198 10.91 4.44 1.05
N GLY A 199 9.81 4.38 0.31
CA GLY A 199 8.72 5.36 0.29
C GLY A 199 8.89 6.47 -0.74
N ALA A 200 9.94 6.44 -1.56
CA ALA A 200 10.15 7.44 -2.60
C ALA A 200 9.10 7.32 -3.70
N LEU A 201 8.53 8.46 -4.10
CA LEU A 201 7.54 8.51 -5.18
C LEU A 201 8.24 8.64 -6.52
N VAL A 202 7.76 7.89 -7.50
CA VAL A 202 8.25 7.90 -8.88
C VAL A 202 7.19 8.57 -9.75
N THR A 203 7.52 9.73 -10.32
CA THR A 203 6.62 10.49 -11.19
C THR A 203 7.25 10.74 -12.55
N ALA A 204 6.40 11.02 -13.55
CA ALA A 204 6.88 11.46 -14.85
C ALA A 204 7.45 12.88 -14.75
N GLY A 205 8.67 13.07 -15.23
CA GLY A 205 9.30 14.37 -15.42
C GLY A 205 9.11 14.92 -16.84
N PRO A 206 9.44 16.19 -17.08
CA PRO A 206 9.45 16.76 -18.43
C PRO A 206 10.46 16.03 -19.33
N ASN A 207 10.22 16.03 -20.65
CA ASN A 207 11.12 15.48 -21.68
C ASN A 207 11.49 13.99 -21.54
N GLY A 208 10.61 13.17 -20.95
CA GLY A 208 10.83 11.72 -20.81
C GLY A 208 11.81 11.34 -19.70
N HIS A 209 12.15 12.28 -18.81
CA HIS A 209 12.84 11.98 -17.55
C HIS A 209 11.86 11.40 -16.52
N VAL A 210 12.38 10.64 -15.56
CA VAL A 210 11.66 10.25 -14.35
C VAL A 210 12.05 11.19 -13.24
N VAL A 211 11.16 11.40 -12.29
CA VAL A 211 11.46 12.15 -11.08
C VAL A 211 11.27 11.19 -9.90
N ILE A 212 12.34 11.00 -9.11
CA ILE A 212 12.29 10.21 -7.87
C ILE A 212 12.44 11.17 -6.70
N ASP A 213 11.39 11.33 -5.90
CA ASP A 213 11.33 12.30 -4.79
C ASP A 213 11.71 13.74 -5.20
N GLY A 214 11.51 14.10 -6.48
CA GLY A 214 11.88 15.41 -7.04
C GLY A 214 13.23 15.48 -7.74
N GLU A 215 14.03 14.44 -7.68
CA GLU A 215 15.31 14.37 -8.38
C GLU A 215 15.12 13.80 -9.79
N PRO A 216 15.57 14.50 -10.84
CA PRO A 216 15.46 14.02 -12.20
C PRO A 216 16.43 12.84 -12.43
N VAL A 217 15.88 11.76 -12.98
CA VAL A 217 16.58 10.57 -13.43
C VAL A 217 16.35 10.48 -14.93
N SER A 218 17.42 10.64 -15.71
CA SER A 218 17.39 10.43 -17.15
C SER A 218 17.24 8.96 -17.48
N LEU A 219 16.29 8.68 -18.36
CA LEU A 219 16.10 7.36 -18.98
C LEU A 219 16.96 7.21 -20.25
N GLY A 220 18.11 7.91 -20.28
CA GLY A 220 18.88 8.20 -21.49
C GLY A 220 19.43 6.96 -22.23
N PRO A 221 20.11 7.18 -23.36
CA PRO A 221 20.41 6.12 -24.32
C PRO A 221 21.34 5.05 -23.73
N THR A 222 20.97 3.79 -23.94
CA THR A 222 21.79 2.61 -23.59
C THR A 222 22.38 1.90 -24.79
N ALA A 223 22.46 2.62 -25.92
CA ALA A 223 23.10 2.15 -27.13
C ALA A 223 24.58 1.82 -26.87
N ASP A 224 25.02 0.66 -27.36
CA ASP A 224 26.39 0.16 -27.20
C ASP A 224 27.46 1.16 -27.65
N ALA A 225 27.16 2.03 -28.62
CA ALA A 225 28.06 3.08 -29.08
C ALA A 225 28.36 4.14 -28.00
N VAL A 226 27.37 4.51 -27.18
CA VAL A 226 27.56 5.45 -26.06
C VAL A 226 28.31 4.76 -24.92
N LEU A 227 27.96 3.51 -24.60
CA LEU A 227 28.65 2.71 -23.58
C LEU A 227 30.13 2.50 -23.92
N SER A 228 30.45 2.28 -25.20
CA SER A 228 31.83 2.11 -25.68
C SER A 228 32.67 3.39 -25.58
N SER A 229 32.05 4.57 -25.42
CA SER A 229 32.78 5.82 -25.20
C SER A 229 33.34 5.93 -23.78
N VAL A 230 32.76 5.19 -22.81
CA VAL A 230 33.20 5.18 -21.42
C VAL A 230 34.46 4.33 -21.28
N GLN A 231 35.57 4.98 -20.93
CA GLN A 231 36.86 4.30 -20.71
C GLN A 231 37.17 4.10 -19.22
N THR A 232 36.62 4.92 -18.33
CA THR A 232 36.91 4.84 -16.90
C THR A 232 35.62 4.90 -16.10
N LEU A 233 35.46 3.97 -15.16
CA LEU A 233 34.50 4.04 -14.07
C LEU A 233 35.25 4.32 -12.77
N THR A 234 34.72 5.24 -11.98
CA THR A 234 35.11 5.43 -10.58
C THR A 234 33.85 5.34 -9.73
N ALA A 235 33.95 4.75 -8.55
CA ALA A 235 32.83 4.67 -7.64
C ALA A 235 33.28 4.80 -6.19
N ASP A 236 32.41 5.40 -5.40
CA ASP A 236 32.42 5.29 -3.95
C ASP A 236 31.30 4.34 -3.51
N VAL A 237 31.55 3.56 -2.46
CA VAL A 237 30.61 2.56 -1.95
C VAL A 237 30.31 2.82 -0.48
N SER A 238 29.03 2.92 -0.15
CA SER A 238 28.57 3.08 1.22
C SER A 238 27.59 1.96 1.58
N ALA A 239 27.89 1.27 2.67
CA ALA A 239 26.98 0.31 3.30
C ALA A 239 26.48 0.82 4.67
N ALA A 240 26.52 2.14 4.87
CA ALA A 240 26.09 2.72 6.13
C ALA A 240 24.59 2.47 6.40
N ALA A 241 23.78 2.33 5.33
CA ALA A 241 22.36 2.01 5.39
C ALA A 241 22.03 0.50 5.22
N PHE A 242 22.98 -0.39 5.53
CA PHE A 242 22.87 -1.83 5.27
C PHE A 242 21.55 -2.42 5.79
N PRO A 243 20.87 -3.30 5.01
CA PRO A 243 21.34 -4.00 3.81
C PRO A 243 21.27 -3.21 2.50
N ASP A 244 20.81 -1.96 2.51
CA ASP A 244 20.85 -1.13 1.31
C ASP A 244 22.27 -0.57 1.14
N VAL A 245 22.86 -0.81 -0.03
CA VAL A 245 24.22 -0.39 -0.39
C VAL A 245 24.11 0.64 -1.49
N GLU A 246 24.74 1.79 -1.26
CA GLU A 246 24.81 2.89 -2.21
C GLU A 246 26.14 2.88 -2.95
N LEU A 247 26.04 3.08 -4.26
CA LEU A 247 27.15 3.24 -5.19
C LEU A 247 27.02 4.61 -5.84
N LEU A 248 27.96 5.50 -5.54
CA LEU A 248 28.10 6.76 -6.23
C LEU A 248 29.09 6.55 -7.37
N VAL A 249 28.62 6.59 -8.62
CA VAL A 249 29.43 6.20 -9.79
C VAL A 249 29.64 7.41 -10.71
N SER A 250 30.85 7.52 -11.27
CA SER A 250 31.21 8.47 -12.31
C SER A 250 31.77 7.70 -13.49
N ALA A 251 31.21 7.96 -14.67
CA ALA A 251 31.66 7.41 -15.94
C ALA A 251 32.36 8.51 -16.74
N LYS A 252 33.56 8.21 -17.25
CA LYS A 252 34.36 9.16 -18.02
C LYS A 252 34.78 8.58 -19.36
N SER A 253 34.77 9.43 -20.38
CA SER A 253 35.31 9.09 -21.68
C SER A 253 36.84 9.07 -21.68
N GLY A 254 37.46 8.61 -22.76
CA GLY A 254 38.93 8.65 -22.91
C GLY A 254 39.53 10.05 -22.87
N ALA A 255 38.74 11.09 -23.12
CA ALA A 255 39.15 12.49 -22.98
C ALA A 255 38.98 13.03 -21.53
N GLY A 256 38.54 12.20 -20.59
CA GLY A 256 38.29 12.58 -19.19
C GLY A 256 36.97 13.34 -18.95
N ALA A 257 36.19 13.60 -20.01
CA ALA A 257 34.87 14.23 -19.89
C ALA A 257 33.86 13.26 -19.26
N ALA A 258 32.98 13.79 -18.41
CA ALA A 258 31.88 13.03 -17.83
C ALA A 258 30.94 12.52 -18.92
N VAL A 259 30.57 11.25 -18.82
CA VAL A 259 29.49 10.64 -19.59
C VAL A 259 28.35 10.50 -18.60
N SER A 260 27.36 11.40 -18.69
CA SER A 260 26.19 11.44 -17.82
C SER A 260 24.95 10.89 -18.56
N ASP A 261 23.83 10.70 -17.85
CA ASP A 261 22.54 10.30 -18.45
C ASP A 261 22.54 8.92 -19.15
N LEU A 262 23.33 7.98 -18.62
CA LEU A 262 23.21 6.58 -18.98
C LEU A 262 22.00 5.99 -18.25
N GLY A 263 21.18 5.21 -18.98
CA GLY A 263 20.05 4.47 -18.41
C GLY A 263 20.50 3.39 -17.42
N ALA A 264 19.58 2.88 -16.59
CA ALA A 264 19.91 1.90 -15.56
C ALA A 264 20.41 0.57 -16.12
N ASP A 265 19.96 0.20 -17.32
CA ASP A 265 20.40 -0.98 -18.07
C ASP A 265 21.87 -0.92 -18.48
N ALA A 266 22.46 0.27 -18.52
CA ALA A 266 23.88 0.43 -18.79
C ALA A 266 24.75 -0.25 -17.73
N PHE A 267 24.28 -0.33 -16.47
CA PHE A 267 25.05 -0.81 -15.34
C PHE A 267 24.69 -2.25 -14.99
N VAL A 268 25.71 -3.06 -14.74
CA VAL A 268 25.60 -4.40 -14.17
C VAL A 268 26.32 -4.39 -12.83
N ILE A 269 25.55 -4.63 -11.77
CA ILE A 269 26.06 -4.68 -10.39
C ILE A 269 26.17 -6.14 -9.96
N LYS A 270 27.34 -6.54 -9.47
CA LYS A 270 27.56 -7.88 -8.91
C LYS A 270 28.13 -7.79 -7.50
N GLU A 271 27.61 -8.62 -6.60
CA GLU A 271 28.18 -8.85 -5.27
C GLU A 271 28.45 -10.34 -5.11
N GLY A 272 29.69 -10.70 -4.74
CA GLY A 272 30.08 -12.12 -4.62
C GLY A 272 29.85 -12.92 -5.92
N GLY A 273 29.95 -12.27 -7.08
CA GLY A 273 29.70 -12.86 -8.40
C GLY A 273 28.23 -12.96 -8.81
N VAL A 274 27.29 -12.67 -7.91
CA VAL A 274 25.84 -12.71 -8.17
C VAL A 274 25.36 -11.35 -8.65
N THR A 275 24.59 -11.33 -9.75
CA THR A 275 23.98 -10.08 -10.26
C THR A 275 22.91 -9.59 -9.28
N MET A 276 23.04 -8.33 -8.85
CA MET A 276 22.15 -7.70 -7.90
C MET A 276 21.11 -6.84 -8.62
N PRO A 277 19.81 -6.94 -8.29
CA PRO A 277 18.83 -5.95 -8.67
C PRO A 277 19.20 -4.58 -8.10
N ALA A 278 19.48 -3.62 -8.98
CA ALA A 278 19.88 -2.27 -8.62
C ALA A 278 18.86 -1.25 -9.14
N LEU A 279 18.74 -0.16 -8.42
CA LEU A 279 17.89 0.99 -8.74
C LEU A 279 18.79 2.19 -9.03
N LEU A 280 18.57 2.84 -10.17
CA LEU A 280 19.24 4.10 -10.50
C LEU A 280 18.43 5.28 -9.94
N LYS A 281 18.93 5.94 -8.89
CA LYS A 281 18.26 7.07 -8.23
C LYS A 281 18.64 8.45 -8.78
N ARG A 282 19.71 8.53 -9.57
CA ARG A 282 20.21 9.78 -10.17
C ARG A 282 21.09 9.44 -11.36
N THR A 283 21.04 10.24 -12.43
CA THR A 283 21.87 10.06 -13.65
C THR A 283 22.76 11.23 -13.98
N ARG A 284 22.59 12.35 -13.27
CA ARG A 284 23.36 13.57 -13.42
C ARG A 284 23.46 14.25 -12.06
N ALA A 285 24.63 14.77 -11.72
CA ALA A 285 24.74 15.66 -10.58
C ALA A 285 23.96 16.96 -10.86
N GLY A 286 22.94 17.25 -10.05
CA GLY A 286 22.20 18.52 -10.11
C GLY A 286 23.05 19.70 -9.60
N ALA A 287 22.58 20.92 -9.84
CA ALA A 287 23.19 22.09 -9.20
C ALA A 287 23.06 21.99 -7.67
N PRO A 288 24.04 22.46 -6.88
CA PRO A 288 24.01 22.35 -5.43
C PRO A 288 22.77 22.98 -4.80
N ARG A 289 22.16 22.26 -3.86
CA ARG A 289 21.06 22.74 -3.01
C ARG A 289 21.57 22.79 -1.58
N VAL A 290 21.94 23.98 -1.13
CA VAL A 290 22.69 24.19 0.11
C VAL A 290 21.77 24.72 1.20
N VAL A 291 21.71 24.02 2.33
CA VAL A 291 21.09 24.57 3.55
C VAL A 291 22.18 25.24 4.38
N LEU A 292 21.96 26.51 4.74
CA LEU A 292 22.75 27.23 5.72
C LEU A 292 22.02 27.16 7.06
N LEU A 293 22.53 26.32 7.96
CA LEU A 293 21.95 26.08 9.27
C LEU A 293 22.78 26.80 10.34
N PHE A 294 22.22 27.85 10.93
CA PHE A 294 22.90 28.67 11.93
C PHE A 294 22.53 28.24 13.34
N ASP A 295 23.54 27.92 14.14
CA ASP A 295 23.41 27.92 15.60
C ASP A 295 23.28 29.35 16.11
N ARG A 296 22.27 29.58 16.94
CA ARG A 296 21.89 30.90 17.47
C ARG A 296 22.10 31.02 18.96
N SER A 297 22.71 30.01 19.59
CA SER A 297 23.01 30.00 21.01
C SER A 297 24.05 31.07 21.38
N SER A 298 24.04 31.48 22.65
CA SER A 298 24.91 32.56 23.14
C SER A 298 26.40 32.21 23.17
N SER A 299 26.77 30.93 23.00
CA SER A 299 28.16 30.47 22.91
C SER A 299 28.79 30.72 21.54
N ILE A 300 27.96 30.99 20.51
CA ILE A 300 28.43 31.28 19.15
C ILE A 300 29.10 32.66 19.08
N PRO A 301 30.29 32.78 18.45
CA PRO A 301 30.98 34.05 18.31
C PRO A 301 30.14 35.13 17.62
N SER A 302 30.31 36.39 18.02
CA SER A 302 29.51 37.52 17.52
C SER A 302 29.57 37.70 16.00
N GLU A 303 30.68 37.33 15.36
CA GLU A 303 30.85 37.37 13.90
C GLU A 303 29.93 36.40 13.15
N PHE A 304 29.49 35.31 13.78
CA PHE A 304 28.51 34.37 13.23
C PHE A 304 27.11 34.58 13.82
N LEU A 305 27.01 35.15 15.04
CA LEU A 305 25.72 35.45 15.67
C LEU A 305 25.13 36.77 15.16
N THR A 306 25.78 37.91 15.40
CA THR A 306 25.33 39.21 14.86
C THR A 306 25.70 39.40 13.40
N GLY A 307 26.74 38.72 12.92
CA GLY A 307 27.18 38.76 11.52
C GLY A 307 26.56 37.69 10.61
N ALA A 308 25.62 36.87 11.10
CA ALA A 308 24.99 35.77 10.36
C ALA A 308 24.52 36.17 8.95
N ALA A 309 23.85 37.34 8.82
CA ALA A 309 23.38 37.84 7.54
C ALA A 309 24.54 38.09 6.55
N SER A 310 25.62 38.72 7.00
CA SER A 310 26.78 38.99 6.14
C SER A 310 27.52 37.71 5.72
N VAL A 311 27.63 36.74 6.64
CA VAL A 311 28.26 35.44 6.39
C VAL A 311 27.41 34.62 5.41
N GLY A 312 26.11 34.50 5.68
CA GLY A 312 25.16 33.79 4.83
C GLY A 312 25.12 34.36 3.41
N HIS A 313 25.08 35.69 3.27
CA HIS A 313 25.15 36.38 2.00
C HIS A 313 26.43 36.03 1.23
N SER A 314 27.59 36.12 1.89
CA SER A 314 28.89 35.83 1.26
C SER A 314 28.99 34.37 0.78
N VAL A 315 28.45 33.42 1.56
CA VAL A 315 28.41 32.01 1.16
C VAL A 315 27.47 31.82 -0.04
N ALA A 316 26.28 32.41 -0.01
CA ALA A 316 25.31 32.30 -1.09
C ALA A 316 25.82 32.93 -2.40
N ASP A 317 26.47 34.09 -2.33
CA ASP A 317 27.06 34.78 -3.49
C ASP A 317 28.15 33.92 -4.14
N ALA A 318 29.05 33.37 -3.33
CA ALA A 318 30.08 32.46 -3.83
C ALA A 318 29.50 31.19 -4.45
N VAL A 319 28.47 30.60 -3.83
CA VAL A 319 27.78 29.40 -4.34
C VAL A 319 27.07 29.69 -5.67
N PHE A 320 26.28 30.76 -5.76
CA PHE A 320 25.57 31.13 -6.99
C PHE A 320 26.52 31.52 -8.12
N THR A 321 27.62 32.21 -7.79
CA THR A 321 28.66 32.60 -8.76
C THR A 321 29.36 31.38 -9.34
N GLN A 322 29.75 30.42 -8.50
CA GLN A 322 30.53 29.27 -8.92
C GLN A 322 29.68 28.13 -9.50
N PHE A 323 28.44 27.99 -9.04
CA PHE A 323 27.53 26.92 -9.45
C PHE A 323 26.21 27.52 -9.98
N PRO A 324 26.15 27.87 -11.28
CA PRO A 324 24.92 28.38 -11.89
C PRO A 324 23.73 27.42 -11.68
N GLY A 325 22.60 27.96 -11.22
CA GLY A 325 21.41 27.18 -10.90
C GLY A 325 21.40 26.58 -9.50
N ALA A 326 22.42 26.83 -8.67
CA ALA A 326 22.40 26.44 -7.27
C ALA A 326 21.22 27.11 -6.53
N GLN A 327 20.77 26.46 -5.46
CA GLN A 327 19.75 26.96 -4.56
C GLN A 327 20.28 27.00 -3.13
N VAL A 328 19.84 27.99 -2.37
CA VAL A 328 20.18 28.16 -0.96
C VAL A 328 18.89 28.25 -0.15
N GLN A 329 18.89 27.65 1.04
CA GLN A 329 17.86 27.81 2.06
C GLN A 329 18.53 28.15 3.38
N VAL A 330 17.92 29.04 4.16
CA VAL A 330 18.43 29.47 5.45
C VAL A 330 17.54 28.96 6.57
N ALA A 331 18.14 28.47 7.65
CA ALA A 331 17.45 28.03 8.85
C ALA A 331 18.29 28.30 10.10
N GLY A 332 17.63 28.43 11.25
CA GLY A 332 18.28 28.47 12.55
C GLY A 332 17.98 27.22 13.36
N ILE A 333 18.92 26.81 14.21
CA ILE A 333 18.73 25.73 15.18
C ILE A 333 17.79 26.22 16.28
N ASP A 334 16.78 25.41 16.62
CA ASP A 334 15.77 25.75 17.61
C ASP A 334 15.28 24.53 18.40
N ILE A 335 14.43 24.79 19.39
CA ILE A 335 13.84 23.77 20.27
C ILE A 335 12.76 22.98 19.51
N ASN A 336 12.85 21.65 19.52
CA ASN A 336 12.03 20.70 18.77
C ASN A 336 12.22 20.72 17.24
N GLY A 337 13.36 21.21 16.75
CA GLY A 337 13.70 21.23 15.33
C GLY A 337 14.06 22.61 14.79
N PRO A 338 14.46 22.72 13.52
CA PRO A 338 14.99 23.96 12.98
C PRO A 338 13.86 24.93 12.61
N THR A 339 14.10 26.22 12.85
CA THR A 339 13.24 27.29 12.32
C THR A 339 13.67 27.64 10.90
N VAL A 340 12.94 27.10 9.92
CA VAL A 340 13.19 27.30 8.49
C VAL A 340 12.70 28.68 8.05
N ALA A 341 13.59 29.53 7.55
CA ALA A 341 13.27 30.93 7.22
C ALA A 341 12.53 31.08 5.87
N GLY A 342 12.54 30.06 5.01
CA GLY A 342 11.84 30.08 3.73
C GLY A 342 12.10 28.83 2.88
N ALA A 343 11.61 28.82 1.64
CA ALA A 343 11.89 27.75 0.67
C ALA A 343 13.33 27.84 0.09
N MET A 344 13.76 26.84 -0.67
CA MET A 344 15.01 26.94 -1.46
C MET A 344 14.89 28.04 -2.52
N VAL A 345 15.83 28.97 -2.56
CA VAL A 345 15.83 30.15 -3.45
C VAL A 345 17.13 30.24 -4.26
N SER A 346 17.08 30.91 -5.41
CA SER A 346 18.21 31.00 -6.36
C SER A 346 18.68 32.45 -6.62
N THR A 347 18.26 33.41 -5.79
CA THR A 347 18.66 34.81 -5.89
C THR A 347 19.18 35.32 -4.56
N LEU A 348 20.15 36.23 -4.59
CA LEU A 348 20.69 36.83 -3.37
C LEU A 348 19.64 37.62 -2.58
N THR A 349 18.77 38.35 -3.27
CA THR A 349 17.69 39.13 -2.63
C THR A 349 16.77 38.25 -1.78
N ASP A 350 16.42 37.07 -2.28
CA ASP A 350 15.56 36.14 -1.55
C ASP A 350 16.31 35.51 -0.36
N VAL A 351 17.60 35.21 -0.52
CA VAL A 351 18.47 34.73 0.58
C VAL A 351 18.59 35.80 1.67
N ASP A 352 18.81 37.06 1.30
CA ASP A 352 18.90 38.18 2.24
C ASP A 352 17.59 38.38 3.00
N THR A 353 16.45 38.16 2.34
CA THR A 353 15.13 38.16 2.99
C THR A 353 15.02 37.05 4.03
N GLN A 354 15.47 35.84 3.72
CA GLN A 354 15.50 34.73 4.69
C GLN A 354 16.48 35.00 5.85
N LEU A 355 17.65 35.57 5.57
CA LEU A 355 18.64 35.92 6.60
C LEU A 355 18.12 37.01 7.54
N ALA A 356 17.34 37.97 7.03
CA ALA A 356 16.68 38.98 7.86
C ALA A 356 15.58 38.38 8.76
N ALA A 357 14.96 37.27 8.34
CA ALA A 357 13.95 36.53 9.10
C ALA A 357 14.55 35.41 9.98
N LEU A 358 15.88 35.25 9.99
CA LEU A 358 16.56 34.18 10.72
C LEU A 358 16.26 34.27 12.22
N SER A 359 15.77 33.17 12.77
CA SER A 359 15.45 33.00 14.19
C SER A 359 15.84 31.61 14.66
N GLY A 360 15.81 31.40 15.97
CA GLY A 360 16.27 30.17 16.64
C GLY A 360 16.90 30.52 17.98
N ALA A 361 16.67 29.69 19.00
CA ALA A 361 17.21 29.90 20.35
C ALA A 361 17.82 28.64 20.99
N GLY A 362 17.74 27.50 20.32
CA GLY A 362 18.19 26.20 20.85
C GLY A 362 19.54 25.74 20.30
N SER A 363 20.09 24.71 20.93
CA SER A 363 21.27 23.94 20.49
C SER A 363 20.92 22.47 20.22
N GLU A 364 19.69 22.19 19.76
CA GLU A 364 19.24 20.86 19.36
C GLU A 364 19.74 20.51 17.95
N VAL A 365 21.06 20.31 17.83
CA VAL A 365 21.74 20.14 16.55
C VAL A 365 21.35 18.81 15.89
N TRP A 366 21.19 17.72 16.65
CA TRP A 366 20.84 16.42 16.04
C TRP A 366 19.45 16.44 15.43
N THR A 367 18.48 16.99 16.16
CA THR A 367 17.09 17.16 15.72
C THR A 367 17.01 18.06 14.49
N SER A 368 17.82 19.12 14.45
CA SER A 368 17.91 20.03 13.31
C SER A 368 18.53 19.38 12.07
N LEU A 369 19.63 18.64 12.23
CA LEU A 369 20.24 17.89 11.12
C LEU A 369 19.31 16.79 10.62
N ASP A 370 18.61 16.11 11.53
CA ASP A 370 17.67 15.04 11.21
C ASP A 370 16.50 15.53 10.34
N PHE A 371 15.99 16.73 10.63
CA PHE A 371 15.00 17.38 9.78
C PHE A 371 15.50 17.51 8.33
N PHE A 372 16.72 18.01 8.14
CA PHE A 372 17.32 18.18 6.81
C PHE A 372 17.75 16.88 6.16
N ALA A 373 17.91 15.78 6.91
CA ALA A 373 18.22 14.45 6.37
C ALA A 373 17.16 13.93 5.38
N THR A 374 15.92 14.43 5.49
CA THR A 374 14.80 14.08 4.61
C THR A 374 14.47 15.16 3.57
N THR A 375 15.22 16.27 3.57
CA THR A 375 15.03 17.36 2.60
C THR A 375 15.79 17.08 1.31
N LYS A 376 15.46 17.80 0.25
CA LYS A 376 16.15 17.72 -1.05
C LYS A 376 17.48 18.50 -1.09
N ALA A 377 18.08 18.76 0.08
CA ALA A 377 19.38 19.40 0.13
C ALA A 377 20.45 18.44 -0.41
N THR A 378 21.46 18.96 -1.09
CA THR A 378 22.66 18.21 -1.49
C THR A 378 23.83 18.45 -0.53
N LEU A 379 23.70 19.46 0.33
CA LEU A 379 24.67 19.82 1.36
C LEU A 379 23.95 20.60 2.48
N VAL A 380 24.24 20.26 3.72
CA VAL A 380 23.91 21.10 4.88
C VAL A 380 25.21 21.68 5.41
N VAL A 381 25.33 23.01 5.45
CA VAL A 381 26.42 23.71 6.13
C VAL A 381 25.89 24.09 7.49
N VAL A 382 26.38 23.42 8.54
CA VAL A 382 26.00 23.74 9.92
C VAL A 382 27.08 24.62 10.53
N ILE A 383 26.72 25.84 10.90
CA ILE A 383 27.58 26.81 11.57
C ILE A 383 27.30 26.71 13.07
N THR A 384 28.18 26.03 13.81
CA THR A 384 27.96 25.69 15.23
C THR A 384 29.29 25.50 15.96
N ASP A 385 29.28 25.61 17.29
CA ASP A 385 30.36 25.15 18.15
C ASP A 385 30.24 23.64 18.48
N ALA A 386 29.22 22.96 17.95
CA ALA A 386 28.92 21.55 18.15
C ALA A 386 28.63 21.15 19.60
N THR A 387 28.34 22.11 20.48
CA THR A 387 27.75 21.85 21.80
C THR A 387 26.27 21.58 21.61
N VAL A 388 25.80 20.39 22.02
CA VAL A 388 24.43 19.94 21.75
C VAL A 388 23.63 19.77 23.02
N ASP A 389 22.37 20.21 22.99
CA ASP A 389 21.40 20.04 24.10
C ASP A 389 20.49 18.81 23.92
N ASP A 390 20.56 18.16 22.76
CA ASP A 390 19.77 16.99 22.42
C ASP A 390 20.61 15.70 22.30
N THR A 391 19.91 14.57 22.25
CA THR A 391 20.53 13.24 22.12
C THR A 391 20.24 12.66 20.75
N LEU A 392 21.27 12.17 20.07
CA LEU A 392 21.11 11.44 18.82
C LEU A 392 20.39 10.11 19.04
N SER A 393 19.13 10.01 18.60
CA SER A 393 18.41 8.74 18.60
C SER A 393 18.93 7.79 17.51
N PRO A 394 18.77 6.46 17.67
CA PRO A 394 19.10 5.49 16.62
C PRO A 394 18.39 5.77 15.29
N GLU A 395 17.14 6.24 15.33
CA GLU A 395 16.35 6.55 14.14
C GLU A 395 16.86 7.80 13.42
N ALA A 396 17.23 8.85 14.16
CA ALA A 396 17.85 10.04 13.60
C ALA A 396 19.23 9.70 13.00
N ALA A 397 20.01 8.85 13.67
CA ALA A 397 21.27 8.35 13.11
C ALA A 397 21.06 7.65 11.77
N ALA A 398 19.97 6.88 11.63
CA ALA A 398 19.62 6.21 10.38
C ALA A 398 19.26 7.14 9.24
N ARG A 399 18.50 8.19 9.55
CA ARG A 399 18.15 9.21 8.57
C ARG A 399 19.38 10.01 8.16
N LEU A 400 20.21 10.44 9.09
CA LEU A 400 21.42 11.22 8.83
C LEU A 400 22.41 10.48 7.93
N VAL A 401 22.52 9.16 8.08
CA VAL A 401 23.33 8.29 7.21
C VAL A 401 22.84 8.30 5.76
N ALA A 402 21.52 8.32 5.54
CA ALA A 402 20.93 8.38 4.21
C ALA A 402 20.76 9.81 3.66
N GLY A 403 20.98 10.82 4.52
CA GLY A 403 20.79 12.23 4.26
C GLY A 403 21.95 12.89 3.50
N PRO A 404 21.87 14.21 3.28
CA PRO A 404 22.95 14.94 2.62
C PRO A 404 24.19 15.02 3.53
N PRO A 405 25.38 15.20 2.91
CA PRO A 405 26.59 15.52 3.66
C PRO A 405 26.42 16.78 4.49
N VAL A 406 26.99 16.73 5.70
CA VAL A 406 27.05 17.88 6.60
C VAL A 406 28.47 18.44 6.62
N LEU A 407 28.63 19.69 6.18
CA LEU A 407 29.85 20.45 6.39
C LEU A 407 29.74 21.20 7.72
N VAL A 408 30.43 20.68 8.74
CA VAL A 408 30.44 21.27 10.08
C VAL A 408 31.44 22.42 10.08
N ALA A 409 30.93 23.64 9.97
CA ALA A 409 31.70 24.85 10.16
C ALA A 409 31.85 25.11 11.66
N GLY A 410 32.89 24.53 12.26
CA GLY A 410 33.18 24.65 13.68
C GLY A 410 33.65 26.07 14.02
N VAL A 411 32.85 26.78 14.81
CA VAL A 411 33.12 28.17 15.24
C VAL A 411 33.29 28.24 16.75
N GLY A 412 34.13 29.17 17.22
CA GLY A 412 34.37 29.35 18.66
C GLY A 412 35.07 28.17 19.33
N THR A 413 34.59 27.76 20.51
CA THR A 413 35.16 26.62 21.26
C THR A 413 34.43 25.34 20.87
N VAL A 414 34.97 24.64 19.87
CA VAL A 414 34.26 23.51 19.24
C VAL A 414 34.36 22.22 20.07
N ASP A 415 33.23 21.53 20.29
CA ASP A 415 33.24 20.11 20.69
C ASP A 415 33.66 19.24 19.51
N ALA A 416 34.96 18.93 19.47
CA ALA A 416 35.57 18.14 18.41
C ALA A 416 34.99 16.71 18.30
N THR A 417 34.51 16.12 19.40
CA THR A 417 33.96 14.76 19.40
C THR A 417 32.62 14.75 18.68
N THR A 418 31.76 15.70 19.03
CA THR A 418 30.43 15.84 18.46
C THR A 418 30.49 16.28 17.00
N ALA A 419 31.34 17.24 16.67
CA ALA A 419 31.59 17.66 15.28
C ALA A 419 32.10 16.50 14.40
N ALA A 420 33.07 15.71 14.88
CA ALA A 420 33.58 14.55 14.16
C ALA A 420 32.49 13.48 13.95
N ARG A 421 31.62 13.28 14.95
CA ARG A 421 30.49 12.36 14.85
C ARG A 421 29.48 12.79 13.79
N MET A 422 29.14 14.08 13.71
CA MET A 422 28.24 14.62 12.68
C MET A 422 28.80 14.40 11.27
N ALA A 423 30.06 14.77 11.06
CA ALA A 423 30.72 14.58 9.77
C ALA A 423 30.83 13.09 9.39
N SER A 424 31.16 12.22 10.34
CA SER A 424 31.26 10.78 10.09
C SER A 424 29.92 10.14 9.73
N LEU A 425 28.82 10.52 10.40
CA LEU A 425 27.50 9.95 10.14
C LEU A 425 26.94 10.35 8.78
N THR A 426 27.25 11.56 8.33
CA THR A 426 26.63 12.16 7.14
C THR A 426 27.51 12.08 5.89
N HIS A 427 28.69 11.46 5.96
CA HIS A 427 29.71 11.54 4.90
C HIS A 427 30.11 13.01 4.61
N GLY A 428 30.16 13.80 5.67
CA GLY A 428 30.49 15.21 5.70
C GLY A 428 31.96 15.48 5.98
N GLN A 429 32.26 16.71 6.39
CA GLN A 429 33.59 17.13 6.80
C GLN A 429 33.49 18.16 7.92
N VAL A 430 34.46 18.15 8.84
CA VAL A 430 34.63 19.22 9.82
C VAL A 430 35.61 20.25 9.28
N LEU A 431 35.21 21.51 9.30
CA LEU A 431 36.09 22.66 9.13
C LEU A 431 36.39 23.23 10.51
N SER A 432 37.63 23.09 10.96
CA SER A 432 38.05 23.57 12.28
C SER A 432 38.46 25.04 12.24
N ASN A 433 38.02 25.83 13.23
CA ASN A 433 38.40 27.24 13.42
C ASN A 433 38.13 28.13 12.19
N VAL A 434 36.94 27.99 11.59
CA VAL A 434 36.56 28.78 10.42
C VAL A 434 36.34 30.24 10.81
N SER A 435 36.98 31.17 10.10
CA SER A 435 36.65 32.60 10.18
C SER A 435 35.47 32.93 9.29
N ALA A 436 34.71 33.97 9.65
CA ALA A 436 33.58 34.47 8.85
C ALA A 436 33.95 34.73 7.38
N SER A 437 35.15 35.27 7.13
CA SER A 437 35.67 35.56 5.78
C SER A 437 36.15 34.32 5.01
N GLY A 438 36.47 33.22 5.68
CA GLY A 438 36.98 31.99 5.06
C GLY A 438 35.91 30.95 4.75
N LEU A 439 34.70 31.10 5.31
CA LEU A 439 33.64 30.09 5.18
C LEU A 439 33.17 29.93 3.73
N ALA A 440 32.93 31.02 2.99
CA ALA A 440 32.47 30.97 1.60
C ALA A 440 33.41 30.16 0.70
N ALA A 441 34.71 30.43 0.77
CA ALA A 441 35.73 29.70 0.02
C ALA A 441 35.83 28.21 0.43
N SER A 442 35.61 27.92 1.72
CA SER A 442 35.62 26.54 2.23
C SER A 442 34.40 25.75 1.74
N VAL A 443 33.22 26.37 1.73
CA VAL A 443 31.98 25.77 1.21
C VAL A 443 32.11 25.47 -0.28
N THR A 444 32.56 26.45 -1.08
CA THR A 444 32.71 26.21 -2.52
C THR A 444 33.87 25.27 -2.85
N GLY A 445 34.95 25.31 -2.06
CA GLY A 445 36.05 24.35 -2.14
C GLY A 445 35.58 22.92 -1.84
N PHE A 446 34.75 22.72 -0.82
CA PHE A 446 34.14 21.43 -0.51
C PHE A 446 33.23 20.94 -1.63
N LEU A 447 32.37 21.82 -2.18
CA LEU A 447 31.52 21.51 -3.32
C LEU A 447 32.33 21.14 -4.58
N SER A 448 33.46 21.80 -4.80
CA SER A 448 34.35 21.57 -5.96
C SER A 448 35.22 20.32 -5.83
N GLY A 449 35.63 19.98 -4.60
CA GLY A 449 36.51 18.84 -4.30
C GLY A 449 35.79 17.50 -4.37
N ARG A 450 34.45 17.49 -4.39
CA ARG A 450 33.68 16.27 -4.63
C ARG A 450 33.74 15.92 -6.10
N VAL A 451 34.20 14.70 -6.40
CA VAL A 451 34.02 14.12 -7.74
C VAL A 451 32.51 14.14 -8.01
N PRO A 452 32.03 14.78 -9.09
CA PRO A 452 30.62 14.71 -9.44
C PRO A 452 30.33 13.26 -9.84
N PHE A 453 29.83 12.49 -8.88
CA PHE A 453 29.23 11.20 -9.15
C PHE A 453 27.87 11.48 -9.75
N ASP A 454 27.81 11.44 -11.08
CA ASP A 454 26.57 11.64 -11.81
C ASP A 454 25.51 10.61 -11.42
N TYR A 455 25.96 9.38 -11.17
CA TYR A 455 25.09 8.26 -10.90
C TYR A 455 25.02 7.95 -9.42
N ARG A 456 23.79 7.79 -8.92
CA ARG A 456 23.51 7.21 -7.59
C ARG A 456 22.77 5.91 -7.81
N ILE A 457 23.41 4.79 -7.56
CA ILE A 457 22.85 3.45 -7.72
C ILE A 457 22.68 2.83 -6.34
N VAL A 458 21.51 2.26 -6.06
CA VAL A 458 21.23 1.57 -4.79
C VAL A 458 20.84 0.14 -5.08
N TYR A 459 21.42 -0.82 -4.36
CA TYR A 459 20.99 -2.21 -4.39
C TYR A 459 20.92 -2.77 -2.97
N ARG A 460 20.16 -3.84 -2.78
CA ARG A 460 20.01 -4.49 -1.47
C ARG A 460 20.89 -5.73 -1.39
N ALA A 461 21.89 -5.70 -0.51
CA ALA A 461 22.80 -6.82 -0.27
C ALA A 461 22.14 -7.93 0.59
N PRO A 462 22.55 -9.20 0.44
CA PRO A 462 22.11 -10.26 1.35
C PRO A 462 22.53 -9.97 2.79
N VAL A 463 21.65 -10.12 3.80
CA VAL A 463 22.03 -9.80 5.19
C VAL A 463 23.17 -10.72 5.69
N ALA A 464 23.09 -12.01 5.39
CA ALA A 464 24.16 -12.97 5.66
C ALA A 464 25.28 -12.87 4.62
N GLY A 465 26.53 -13.10 5.02
CA GLY A 465 27.68 -13.12 4.11
C GLY A 465 29.01 -12.85 4.81
N PHE A 466 30.06 -12.67 4.01
CA PHE A 466 31.39 -12.31 4.51
C PHE A 466 31.41 -10.91 5.14
N THR A 467 32.33 -10.72 6.08
CA THR A 467 32.56 -9.45 6.79
C THR A 467 33.14 -8.37 5.88
N GLN A 468 33.89 -8.74 4.84
CA GLN A 468 34.26 -7.85 3.75
C GLN A 468 33.62 -8.36 2.47
N ARG A 469 32.96 -7.48 1.73
CA ARG A 469 32.21 -7.82 0.53
C ARG A 469 32.77 -7.09 -0.66
N GLN A 470 32.95 -7.81 -1.76
CA GLN A 470 33.40 -7.25 -3.03
C GLN A 470 32.18 -6.91 -3.89
N VAL A 471 32.19 -5.71 -4.44
CA VAL A 471 31.19 -5.23 -5.40
C VAL A 471 31.89 -4.90 -6.70
N THR A 472 31.32 -5.39 -7.80
CA THR A 472 31.76 -5.05 -9.15
C THR A 472 30.69 -4.23 -9.83
N VAL A 473 31.08 -3.08 -10.36
CA VAL A 473 30.27 -2.24 -11.24
C VAL A 473 30.88 -2.32 -12.63
N SER A 474 30.12 -2.81 -13.60
CA SER A 474 30.54 -2.86 -15.00
C SER A 474 29.47 -2.27 -15.90
N LEU A 475 29.87 -1.80 -17.08
CA LEU A 475 28.89 -1.53 -18.13
C LEU A 475 28.47 -2.84 -18.83
N ARG A 476 27.24 -2.87 -19.37
CA ARG A 476 26.67 -4.06 -20.05
C ARG A 476 27.48 -4.49 -21.26
N ALA A 477 28.03 -3.54 -22.02
CA ALA A 477 28.76 -3.82 -23.24
C ALA A 477 30.06 -4.62 -22.96
N PRO A 478 30.34 -5.72 -23.70
CA PRO A 478 31.52 -6.55 -23.49
C PRO A 478 32.83 -5.77 -23.70
N GLY A 479 33.82 -5.94 -22.81
CA GLY A 479 35.15 -5.32 -22.91
C GLY A 479 35.24 -3.86 -22.43
N VAL A 480 34.17 -3.36 -21.80
CA VAL A 480 34.08 -1.97 -21.30
C VAL A 480 34.56 -1.86 -19.84
N ALA A 481 34.87 -0.62 -19.43
CA ALA A 481 35.30 -0.24 -18.09
C ALA A 481 34.55 -1.02 -16.99
N THR A 482 35.33 -1.71 -16.15
CA THR A 482 34.85 -2.45 -14.99
C THR A 482 35.60 -1.95 -13.77
N LEU A 483 34.88 -1.72 -12.69
CA LEU A 483 35.42 -1.33 -11.40
C LEU A 483 35.06 -2.38 -10.36
N SER A 484 36.03 -2.78 -9.54
CA SER A 484 35.77 -3.54 -8.33
C SER A 484 36.15 -2.71 -7.11
N THR A 485 35.27 -2.70 -6.12
CA THR A 485 35.47 -2.06 -4.82
C THR A 485 35.03 -3.02 -3.71
N SER A 486 35.26 -2.65 -2.45
CA SER A 486 34.82 -3.45 -1.32
C SER A 486 34.26 -2.59 -0.21
N TYR A 487 33.31 -3.14 0.54
CA TYR A 487 32.78 -2.52 1.75
C TYR A 487 32.71 -3.55 2.88
N THR A 488 32.58 -3.06 4.10
CA THR A 488 32.35 -3.88 5.30
C THR A 488 30.95 -3.54 5.81
N PRO A 489 30.00 -4.51 5.88
CA PRO A 489 28.72 -4.27 6.52
C PRO A 489 28.93 -3.80 7.97
N PRO A 490 28.19 -2.79 8.44
CA PRO A 490 28.28 -2.35 9.82
C PRO A 490 27.86 -3.47 10.77
N SER A 491 28.51 -3.56 11.93
CA SER A 491 28.17 -4.55 12.97
C SER A 491 26.77 -4.34 13.55
N THR A 492 26.27 -3.11 13.49
CA THR A 492 24.87 -2.75 13.79
C THR A 492 24.28 -2.11 12.54
N PRO A 493 23.49 -2.84 11.75
CA PRO A 493 22.83 -2.29 10.57
C PRO A 493 21.92 -1.13 10.96
N VAL A 494 22.07 -0.03 10.25
CA VAL A 494 21.22 1.13 10.37
C VAL A 494 20.32 1.11 9.15
N GLU A 495 19.13 0.54 9.27
CA GLU A 495 18.25 0.36 8.11
C GLU A 495 17.77 1.71 7.56
N ALA A 496 17.85 1.89 6.24
CA ALA A 496 17.34 3.07 5.55
C ALA A 496 15.87 3.36 5.87
N SER A 497 15.44 4.60 5.56
CA SER A 497 14.02 4.95 5.53
C SER A 497 13.26 3.95 4.65
N ALA A 498 12.14 3.43 5.14
CA ALA A 498 11.27 2.52 4.42
C ALA A 498 9.80 2.90 4.60
N LEU A 499 8.93 2.43 3.72
CA LEU A 499 7.50 2.42 4.03
C LEU A 499 7.28 1.66 5.34
N SER A 500 6.61 2.31 6.29
CA SER A 500 6.42 1.81 7.65
C SER A 500 4.97 1.83 8.10
N ALA A 501 4.07 2.46 7.34
CA ALA A 501 2.64 2.24 7.50
C ALA A 501 1.93 2.35 6.14
N LEU A 502 0.84 1.61 6.01
CA LEU A 502 -0.12 1.71 4.93
C LEU A 502 -1.52 1.90 5.52
N TYR A 503 -2.27 2.85 4.96
CA TYR A 503 -3.60 3.21 5.40
C TYR A 503 -4.59 3.13 4.23
N LEU A 504 -5.83 2.81 4.54
CA LEU A 504 -6.97 2.94 3.66
C LEU A 504 -7.96 3.90 4.31
N THR A 505 -8.29 4.98 3.61
CA THR A 505 -9.36 5.90 4.01
C THR A 505 -10.53 5.74 3.05
N VAL A 506 -11.73 5.65 3.61
CA VAL A 506 -12.98 5.60 2.85
C VAL A 506 -13.85 6.74 3.33
N GLU A 507 -14.38 7.51 2.39
CA GLU A 507 -15.25 8.65 2.64
C GLU A 507 -16.55 8.51 1.83
N THR A 508 -17.68 8.71 2.48
CA THR A 508 -19.00 8.79 1.82
C THR A 508 -19.96 9.61 2.68
N ASP A 509 -20.84 10.39 2.06
CA ASP A 509 -21.84 11.22 2.73
C ASP A 509 -21.28 12.11 3.87
N GLY A 510 -20.04 12.60 3.72
CA GLY A 510 -19.36 13.45 4.72
C GLY A 510 -18.78 12.70 5.93
N HIS A 511 -18.88 11.38 5.95
CA HIS A 511 -18.25 10.51 6.95
C HIS A 511 -16.96 9.91 6.40
N GLU A 512 -15.90 9.94 7.21
CA GLU A 512 -14.59 9.42 6.87
C GLU A 512 -14.14 8.35 7.87
N VAL A 513 -13.61 7.23 7.36
CA VAL A 513 -13.01 6.18 8.18
C VAL A 513 -11.64 5.82 7.62
N THR A 514 -10.60 5.93 8.46
CA THR A 514 -9.25 5.43 8.16
C THR A 514 -8.97 4.11 8.89
N ARG A 515 -8.36 3.17 8.17
CA ARG A 515 -7.87 1.89 8.69
C ARG A 515 -6.43 1.65 8.31
N THR A 516 -5.62 1.26 9.29
CA THR A 516 -4.26 0.79 9.06
C THR A 516 -4.30 -0.58 8.40
N LEU A 517 -3.82 -0.69 7.16
CA LEU A 517 -3.67 -1.96 6.45
C LEU A 517 -2.45 -2.73 6.96
N ALA A 518 -1.37 -2.01 7.28
CA ALA A 518 -0.15 -2.56 7.86
C ALA A 518 0.71 -1.47 8.51
N GLY A 519 1.53 -1.86 9.48
CA GLY A 519 2.45 -0.96 10.18
C GLY A 519 1.78 -0.12 11.26
N SER A 520 2.44 0.96 11.67
CA SER A 520 1.95 1.87 12.71
C SER A 520 2.60 3.25 12.63
N ALA A 521 2.06 4.20 13.38
CA ALA A 521 2.64 5.54 13.54
C ALA A 521 3.97 5.57 14.31
N LEU A 522 4.47 4.43 14.80
CA LEU A 522 5.79 4.29 15.42
C LEU A 522 6.89 4.03 14.38
N GLY A 523 6.55 3.38 13.26
CA GLY A 523 7.50 3.08 12.19
C GLY A 523 8.61 2.10 12.57
N SER A 524 8.34 1.16 13.47
CA SER A 524 9.29 0.17 13.98
C SER A 524 9.78 -0.82 12.91
N ALA A 525 10.77 -1.65 13.23
CA ALA A 525 11.22 -2.74 12.36
C ALA A 525 10.08 -3.73 12.02
N ALA A 526 9.26 -4.09 13.01
CA ALA A 526 8.09 -4.94 12.81
C ALA A 526 7.05 -4.27 11.90
N ASP A 527 6.88 -2.95 11.99
CA ASP A 527 5.97 -2.20 11.11
C ASP A 527 6.43 -2.23 9.66
N ARG A 528 7.73 -2.07 9.41
CA ARG A 528 8.32 -2.16 8.07
C ARG A 528 8.19 -3.56 7.47
N GLU A 529 8.36 -4.61 8.27
CA GLU A 529 8.12 -6.00 7.83
C GLU A 529 6.65 -6.22 7.48
N ALA A 530 5.75 -5.75 8.35
CA ALA A 530 4.31 -5.77 8.15
C ALA A 530 3.89 -5.08 6.84
N VAL A 531 4.48 -3.92 6.52
CA VAL A 531 4.22 -3.19 5.28
C VAL A 531 4.83 -3.89 4.07
N ALA A 532 6.05 -4.40 4.19
CA ALA A 532 6.68 -5.19 3.12
C ALA A 532 5.81 -6.39 2.72
N GLY A 533 5.17 -7.05 3.67
CA GLY A 533 4.18 -8.08 3.41
C GLY A 533 2.90 -7.56 2.75
N ALA A 534 2.35 -6.44 3.24
CA ALA A 534 1.13 -5.83 2.69
C ALA A 534 1.27 -5.31 1.25
N LEU A 535 2.47 -4.97 0.80
CA LEU A 535 2.76 -4.67 -0.62
C LEU A 535 2.57 -5.89 -1.54
N PHE A 536 2.45 -7.10 -1.00
CA PHE A 536 2.04 -8.31 -1.71
C PHE A 536 0.67 -8.83 -1.26
N GLY A 537 -0.02 -8.06 -0.43
CA GLY A 537 -1.36 -8.32 0.04
C GLY A 537 -2.43 -7.64 -0.81
N ARG A 538 -3.67 -7.69 -0.32
CA ARG A 538 -4.81 -6.97 -0.88
C ARG A 538 -5.77 -6.53 0.21
N ALA A 539 -6.44 -5.41 -0.04
CA ALA A 539 -7.57 -4.93 0.73
C ALA A 539 -8.79 -4.83 -0.19
N VAL A 540 -9.86 -5.55 0.11
CA VAL A 540 -11.07 -5.62 -0.70
C VAL A 540 -12.21 -4.97 0.06
N LEU A 541 -12.73 -3.88 -0.49
CA LEU A 541 -14.00 -3.28 -0.08
C LEU A 541 -15.14 -3.96 -0.82
N ALA A 542 -16.23 -4.30 -0.13
CA ALA A 542 -17.54 -4.51 -0.76
C ALA A 542 -18.43 -3.32 -0.40
N VAL A 543 -19.09 -2.74 -1.40
CA VAL A 543 -19.93 -1.54 -1.28
C VAL A 543 -21.36 -1.90 -1.62
N GLU A 544 -22.29 -1.62 -0.69
CA GLU A 544 -23.70 -1.95 -0.85
C GLU A 544 -24.60 -0.75 -0.53
N ALA A 545 -25.59 -0.49 -1.38
CA ALA A 545 -26.63 0.52 -1.14
C ALA A 545 -27.78 0.00 -0.24
N GLY A 546 -27.79 -1.30 0.04
CA GLY A 546 -28.73 -2.01 0.88
C GLY A 546 -28.37 -3.50 0.88
N PRO A 547 -28.85 -4.31 1.84
CA PRO A 547 -28.45 -5.70 1.91
C PRO A 547 -28.94 -6.47 0.67
N PRO A 548 -28.05 -7.12 -0.11
CA PRO A 548 -28.47 -7.96 -1.22
C PRO A 548 -29.34 -9.11 -0.73
N SER A 549 -30.28 -9.53 -1.57
CA SER A 549 -31.09 -10.71 -1.30
C SER A 549 -30.20 -11.97 -1.25
N LEU A 550 -30.61 -12.98 -0.48
CA LEU A 550 -29.88 -14.26 -0.43
C LEU A 550 -29.75 -14.90 -1.83
N SER A 551 -30.77 -14.75 -2.68
CA SER A 551 -30.72 -15.20 -4.08
C SER A 551 -29.65 -14.47 -4.88
N THR A 552 -29.52 -13.15 -4.70
CA THR A 552 -28.47 -12.34 -5.34
C THR A 552 -27.10 -12.80 -4.89
N LEU A 553 -26.88 -12.93 -3.58
CA LEU A 553 -25.60 -13.40 -3.02
C LEU A 553 -25.21 -14.81 -3.51
N LEU A 554 -26.20 -15.71 -3.64
CA LEU A 554 -25.99 -17.06 -4.14
C LEU A 554 -25.68 -17.06 -5.65
N ASP A 555 -26.41 -16.28 -6.43
CA ASP A 555 -26.19 -16.16 -7.88
C ASP A 555 -24.81 -15.59 -8.19
N GLU A 556 -24.41 -14.51 -7.50
CA GLU A 556 -23.05 -13.96 -7.59
C GLU A 556 -21.98 -14.99 -7.19
N HIS A 557 -22.25 -15.83 -6.19
CA HIS A 557 -21.35 -16.91 -5.79
C HIS A 557 -21.19 -17.98 -6.86
N LEU A 558 -22.30 -18.43 -7.42
CA LEU A 558 -22.27 -19.43 -8.48
C LEU A 558 -21.62 -18.86 -9.74
N THR A 559 -21.96 -17.64 -10.14
CA THR A 559 -21.36 -16.95 -11.29
C THR A 559 -19.84 -16.82 -11.13
N GLU A 560 -19.36 -16.38 -9.97
CA GLU A 560 -17.92 -16.31 -9.71
C GLU A 560 -17.23 -17.69 -9.69
N ARG A 561 -17.91 -18.74 -9.21
CA ARG A 561 -17.39 -20.11 -9.27
C ARG A 561 -17.32 -20.62 -10.72
N LEU A 562 -18.34 -20.34 -11.54
CA LEU A 562 -18.39 -20.70 -12.95
C LEU A 562 -17.32 -19.98 -13.78
N GLN A 563 -16.91 -18.78 -13.38
CA GLN A 563 -15.76 -18.10 -14.02
C GLN A 563 -14.43 -18.87 -13.91
N LEU A 564 -14.33 -19.92 -13.08
CA LEU A 564 -13.17 -20.83 -13.07
C LEU A 564 -13.20 -21.88 -14.18
N GLU A 565 -14.33 -22.11 -14.82
CA GLU A 565 -14.48 -23.17 -15.81
C GLU A 565 -13.40 -23.11 -16.90
N PRO A 566 -13.07 -21.94 -17.50
CA PRO A 566 -11.98 -21.86 -18.47
C PRO A 566 -10.61 -22.23 -17.89
N LEU A 567 -10.36 -21.93 -16.61
CA LEU A 567 -9.10 -22.29 -15.94
C LEU A 567 -9.05 -23.79 -15.66
N ILE A 568 -10.14 -24.37 -15.17
CA ILE A 568 -10.25 -25.81 -14.91
C ILE A 568 -10.09 -26.58 -16.22
N ASP A 569 -10.71 -26.12 -17.30
CA ASP A 569 -10.59 -26.75 -18.61
C ASP A 569 -9.18 -26.58 -19.20
N ALA A 570 -8.56 -25.41 -19.04
CA ALA A 570 -7.17 -25.22 -19.43
C ALA A 570 -6.20 -26.10 -18.64
N LEU A 571 -6.44 -26.29 -17.33
CA LEU A 571 -5.64 -27.18 -16.46
C LEU A 571 -5.83 -28.66 -16.77
N ARG A 572 -6.99 -29.06 -17.31
CA ARG A 572 -7.22 -30.41 -17.84
C ARG A 572 -6.53 -30.60 -19.20
N GLY A 573 -6.35 -29.51 -19.93
CA GLY A 573 -5.54 -29.45 -21.13
C GLY A 573 -4.04 -29.45 -20.83
N THR A 574 -3.26 -29.67 -21.88
CA THR A 574 -1.79 -29.66 -21.87
C THR A 574 -1.23 -28.26 -22.24
N ASP A 575 -2.10 -27.27 -22.39
CA ASP A 575 -1.79 -25.95 -22.93
C ASP A 575 -1.52 -24.94 -21.81
N GLN A 576 -0.23 -24.72 -21.54
CA GLN A 576 0.23 -23.77 -20.53
C GLN A 576 -0.13 -22.31 -20.89
N ALA A 577 -0.23 -21.97 -22.17
CA ALA A 577 -0.66 -20.64 -22.61
C ALA A 577 -2.13 -20.41 -22.27
N ALA A 578 -3.00 -21.41 -22.50
CA ALA A 578 -4.40 -21.36 -22.10
C ALA A 578 -4.56 -21.25 -20.57
N VAL A 579 -3.75 -21.95 -19.79
CA VAL A 579 -3.75 -21.84 -18.31
C VAL A 579 -3.38 -20.42 -17.90
N ILE A 580 -2.34 -19.85 -18.51
CA ILE A 580 -1.88 -18.48 -18.26
C ILE A 580 -2.97 -17.46 -18.58
N GLU A 581 -3.66 -17.59 -19.72
CA GLU A 581 -4.75 -16.68 -20.10
C GLU A 581 -5.97 -16.82 -19.19
N ALA A 582 -6.34 -18.05 -18.83
CA ALA A 582 -7.44 -18.29 -17.91
C ALA A 582 -7.13 -17.75 -16.49
N GLN A 583 -5.89 -17.89 -16.02
CA GLN A 583 -5.45 -17.33 -14.73
C GLN A 583 -5.60 -15.80 -14.67
N LYS A 584 -5.39 -15.07 -15.78
CA LYS A 584 -5.59 -13.61 -15.81
C LYS A 584 -7.01 -13.21 -15.42
N ARG A 585 -7.99 -14.10 -15.60
CA ARG A 585 -9.41 -13.85 -15.30
C ARG A 585 -9.81 -14.24 -13.87
N THR A 586 -8.99 -15.00 -13.14
CA THR A 586 -9.39 -15.64 -11.87
C THR A 586 -8.74 -15.07 -10.60
N LEU A 587 -7.75 -14.18 -10.73
CA LEU A 587 -6.92 -13.68 -9.62
C LEU A 587 -7.62 -12.70 -8.64
N PHE A 588 -8.88 -12.30 -8.91
CA PHE A 588 -9.56 -11.23 -8.17
C PHE A 588 -10.93 -11.66 -7.65
N ARG A 589 -10.95 -12.70 -6.81
CA ARG A 589 -12.16 -13.18 -6.14
C ARG A 589 -12.61 -12.30 -4.99
N VAL A 590 -13.92 -12.17 -4.82
CA VAL A 590 -14.57 -11.57 -3.66
C VAL A 590 -14.39 -12.52 -2.46
N PRO A 591 -13.75 -12.09 -1.36
CA PRO A 591 -13.67 -12.89 -0.16
C PRO A 591 -15.09 -13.30 0.30
N PRO A 592 -15.39 -14.61 0.49
CA PRO A 592 -16.74 -15.07 0.83
C PRO A 592 -17.30 -14.41 2.09
N ALA A 593 -16.43 -14.09 3.06
CA ALA A 593 -16.80 -13.41 4.29
C ALA A 593 -17.42 -12.01 4.06
N LEU A 594 -17.02 -11.26 3.02
CA LEU A 594 -17.61 -9.95 2.73
C LEU A 594 -19.11 -10.05 2.46
N ARG A 595 -19.54 -11.10 1.76
CA ARG A 595 -20.95 -11.32 1.41
C ARG A 595 -21.85 -11.57 2.61
N PHE A 596 -21.30 -12.15 3.68
CA PHE A 596 -22.07 -12.39 4.91
C PHE A 596 -22.29 -11.10 5.71
N PHE A 597 -21.32 -10.18 5.72
CA PHE A 597 -21.46 -8.90 6.42
C PHE A 597 -22.29 -7.87 5.63
N SER A 598 -22.47 -8.11 4.32
CA SER A 598 -23.44 -7.40 3.48
C SER A 598 -24.86 -7.97 3.56
N ALA A 599 -25.05 -9.20 4.05
CA ALA A 599 -26.35 -9.86 4.03
C ALA A 599 -27.39 -9.20 4.95
N ALA A 600 -28.66 -9.43 4.63
CA ALA A 600 -29.78 -8.98 5.44
C ALA A 600 -29.70 -9.49 6.89
N LEU A 601 -30.00 -8.62 7.86
CA LEU A 601 -29.95 -8.99 9.27
C LEU A 601 -31.09 -9.97 9.63
N PRO A 602 -30.90 -10.88 10.61
CA PRO A 602 -31.99 -11.72 11.09
C PRO A 602 -33.16 -10.87 11.61
N GLY A 603 -34.34 -11.02 11.00
CA GLY A 603 -35.53 -10.25 11.35
C GLY A 603 -35.44 -8.77 10.97
N GLU A 604 -34.66 -8.42 9.95
CA GLU A 604 -34.47 -7.05 9.48
C GLU A 604 -35.77 -6.28 9.26
N ALA A 605 -36.81 -6.95 8.72
CA ALA A 605 -38.13 -6.39 8.50
C ALA A 605 -39.24 -7.26 9.10
N SER A 606 -40.27 -6.60 9.61
CA SER A 606 -41.53 -7.20 10.10
C SER A 606 -42.73 -6.36 9.65
N THR A 607 -43.94 -6.74 10.04
CA THR A 607 -45.13 -5.87 9.84
C THR A 607 -45.09 -4.60 10.69
N ASP A 608 -44.26 -4.58 11.72
CA ASP A 608 -44.29 -3.57 12.78
C ASP A 608 -43.09 -2.61 12.70
N ASP A 609 -42.01 -3.02 12.03
CA ASP A 609 -40.77 -2.26 11.92
C ASP A 609 -39.85 -2.76 10.79
N VAL A 610 -38.85 -1.95 10.43
CA VAL A 610 -37.78 -2.28 9.49
C VAL A 610 -36.46 -1.69 9.96
N THR A 611 -35.35 -2.43 9.83
CA THR A 611 -34.00 -1.97 10.13
C THR A 611 -33.20 -1.87 8.84
N PHE A 612 -32.54 -0.75 8.58
CA PHE A 612 -31.80 -0.54 7.34
C PHE A 612 -30.64 0.42 7.57
N ALA A 613 -29.67 0.41 6.64
CA ALA A 613 -28.66 1.46 6.54
C ALA A 613 -29.17 2.56 5.61
N ASP A 614 -28.98 3.83 5.98
CA ASP A 614 -29.42 4.97 5.16
C ASP A 614 -28.29 5.54 4.30
N GLY A 615 -27.66 4.70 3.48
CA GLY A 615 -26.47 5.09 2.72
C GLY A 615 -25.66 3.90 2.22
N LEU A 616 -24.51 4.20 1.63
CA LEU A 616 -23.57 3.18 1.17
C LEU A 616 -22.88 2.55 2.38
N THR A 617 -23.10 1.26 2.58
CA THR A 617 -22.34 0.47 3.55
C THR A 617 -21.07 -0.07 2.89
N ALA A 618 -19.99 -0.15 3.67
CA ALA A 618 -18.73 -0.70 3.21
C ALA A 618 -18.17 -1.72 4.21
N THR A 619 -17.82 -2.89 3.70
CA THR A 619 -17.11 -3.92 4.47
C THR A 619 -15.72 -4.13 3.88
N LEU A 620 -14.71 -4.28 4.74
CA LEU A 620 -13.31 -4.36 4.35
C LEU A 620 -12.73 -5.72 4.75
N SER A 621 -12.08 -6.38 3.78
CA SER A 621 -11.29 -7.59 3.98
C SER A 621 -9.84 -7.30 3.63
N VAL A 622 -8.94 -7.39 4.60
CA VAL A 622 -7.50 -7.27 4.40
C VAL A 622 -6.86 -8.65 4.45
N THR A 623 -6.04 -8.97 3.47
CA THR A 623 -5.23 -10.18 3.47
C THR A 623 -3.80 -9.80 3.14
N ARG A 624 -2.87 -10.12 4.05
CA ARG A 624 -1.45 -9.83 3.84
C ARG A 624 -0.58 -10.98 4.33
N PRO A 625 0.47 -11.35 3.57
CA PRO A 625 1.48 -12.26 4.09
C PRO A 625 2.33 -11.56 5.15
N GLN A 626 2.67 -12.27 6.21
CA GLN A 626 3.88 -12.03 6.99
C GLN A 626 4.95 -12.96 6.42
N LEU A 627 5.95 -12.37 5.76
CA LEU A 627 6.90 -13.10 4.91
C LEU A 627 7.64 -14.18 5.71
N GLY A 628 7.47 -15.45 5.31
CA GLY A 628 8.10 -16.60 5.98
C GLY A 628 7.50 -16.98 7.34
N VAL A 629 6.29 -16.51 7.66
CA VAL A 629 5.64 -16.81 8.95
C VAL A 629 4.20 -17.30 8.77
N LYS A 630 3.30 -16.43 8.29
CA LYS A 630 1.85 -16.70 8.24
C LYS A 630 1.14 -15.77 7.27
N VAL A 631 -0.14 -16.02 7.01
CA VAL A 631 -1.03 -15.06 6.35
C VAL A 631 -2.00 -14.50 7.39
N VAL A 632 -2.06 -13.17 7.47
CA VAL A 632 -2.99 -12.44 8.34
C VAL A 632 -4.20 -12.02 7.52
N LYS A 633 -5.39 -12.41 7.98
CA LYS A 633 -6.68 -12.00 7.41
C LYS A 633 -7.42 -11.18 8.45
N ARG A 634 -7.87 -9.98 8.07
CA ARG A 634 -8.67 -9.10 8.94
C ARG A 634 -9.95 -8.70 8.22
N PHE A 635 -11.04 -8.64 8.96
CA PHE A 635 -12.34 -8.21 8.48
C PHE A 635 -12.88 -7.06 9.32
N ASP A 636 -13.61 -6.16 8.67
CA ASP A 636 -14.09 -4.92 9.25
C ASP A 636 -15.39 -4.46 8.60
N LEU A 637 -16.27 -3.84 9.40
CA LEU A 637 -17.44 -3.09 8.96
C LEU A 637 -17.13 -1.62 9.22
N LEU A 638 -17.00 -0.84 8.14
CA LEU A 638 -16.65 0.57 8.27
C LEU A 638 -17.86 1.36 8.80
N PRO A 639 -17.73 2.09 9.93
CA PRO A 639 -18.83 2.84 10.55
C PRO A 639 -19.15 4.15 9.80
N LEU A 640 -19.36 4.07 8.48
CA LEU A 640 -19.66 5.21 7.61
C LEU A 640 -21.13 5.62 7.68
N VAL A 641 -22.02 4.62 7.72
CA VAL A 641 -23.47 4.81 7.70
C VAL A 641 -24.10 3.88 8.74
N PRO A 642 -24.63 4.41 9.85
CA PRO A 642 -25.19 3.58 10.89
C PRO A 642 -26.53 2.98 10.49
N ARG A 643 -26.77 1.72 10.85
CA ARG A 643 -28.10 1.11 10.75
C ARG A 643 -29.06 1.70 11.78
N ARG A 644 -30.35 1.76 11.41
CA ARG A 644 -31.45 2.19 12.29
C ARG A 644 -32.72 1.41 12.05
N THR A 645 -33.50 1.21 13.11
CA THR A 645 -34.87 0.73 13.02
C THR A 645 -35.85 1.89 12.88
N VAL A 646 -36.83 1.73 12.00
CA VAL A 646 -38.05 2.50 11.94
C VAL A 646 -39.21 1.61 12.39
N SER A 647 -40.10 2.11 13.24
CA SER A 647 -41.29 1.38 13.69
C SER A 647 -42.58 2.02 13.17
N PHE A 648 -43.49 1.17 12.71
CA PHE A 648 -44.83 1.52 12.26
C PHE A 648 -45.88 1.39 13.38
N SER A 649 -45.52 0.72 14.48
CA SER A 649 -46.38 0.47 15.66
C SER A 649 -45.99 1.30 16.89
N GLY A 650 -44.94 2.13 16.80
CA GLY A 650 -44.44 2.98 17.89
C GLY A 650 -43.47 2.29 18.86
N ALA A 651 -42.82 1.20 18.43
CA ALA A 651 -41.85 0.45 19.23
C ALA A 651 -40.55 1.23 19.52
N GLN A 652 -39.77 0.75 20.50
CA GLN A 652 -38.46 1.29 20.89
C GLN A 652 -37.39 0.99 19.81
N THR A 653 -37.31 1.86 18.80
CA THR A 653 -36.42 1.71 17.63
C THR A 653 -34.94 1.56 17.98
N TYR A 654 -34.46 2.29 18.98
CA TYR A 654 -33.07 2.22 19.44
C TYR A 654 -32.71 0.81 19.96
N VAL A 655 -33.53 0.27 20.87
CA VAL A 655 -33.29 -1.06 21.46
C VAL A 655 -33.46 -2.17 20.41
N THR A 656 -34.42 -2.03 19.49
CA THR A 656 -34.57 -2.97 18.36
C THR A 656 -33.33 -2.96 17.48
N THR A 657 -32.73 -1.80 17.21
CA THR A 657 -31.48 -1.68 16.45
C THR A 657 -30.34 -2.40 17.16
N VAL A 658 -30.19 -2.17 18.48
CA VAL A 658 -29.19 -2.85 19.32
C VAL A 658 -29.32 -4.36 19.22
N GLN A 659 -30.55 -4.87 19.35
CA GLN A 659 -30.81 -6.32 19.30
C GLN A 659 -30.52 -6.93 17.92
N ARG A 660 -30.92 -6.26 16.83
CA ARG A 660 -30.71 -6.78 15.46
C ARG A 660 -29.24 -6.75 15.04
N THR A 661 -28.54 -5.66 15.37
CA THR A 661 -27.13 -5.48 14.99
C THR A 661 -26.18 -6.31 15.86
N ALA A 662 -26.58 -6.67 17.10
CA ALA A 662 -25.85 -7.65 17.92
C ALA A 662 -25.72 -9.04 17.25
N ALA A 663 -26.55 -9.38 16.26
CA ALA A 663 -26.39 -10.62 15.49
C ALA A 663 -25.07 -10.65 14.70
N MET A 664 -24.50 -9.49 14.34
CA MET A 664 -23.21 -9.39 13.63
C MET A 664 -22.06 -10.03 14.40
N ALA A 665 -22.11 -9.98 15.73
CA ALA A 665 -21.13 -10.61 16.59
C ALA A 665 -21.22 -12.14 16.60
N ALA A 666 -22.39 -12.71 16.31
CA ALA A 666 -22.53 -14.15 16.10
C ALA A 666 -21.85 -14.58 14.80
N PHE A 667 -22.01 -13.80 13.71
CA PHE A 667 -21.30 -14.02 12.45
C PHE A 667 -19.79 -13.95 12.67
N GLU A 668 -19.33 -12.92 13.36
CA GLU A 668 -17.92 -12.73 13.74
C GLU A 668 -17.38 -13.93 14.54
N SER A 669 -18.12 -14.38 15.56
CA SER A 669 -17.73 -15.49 16.44
C SER A 669 -17.63 -16.83 15.74
N ALA A 670 -18.51 -17.07 14.76
CA ALA A 670 -18.51 -18.30 13.99
C ALA A 670 -17.43 -18.33 12.91
N ARG A 671 -17.00 -17.15 12.41
CA ARG A 671 -16.06 -17.08 11.29
C ARG A 671 -14.62 -16.90 11.70
N PHE A 672 -14.35 -16.20 12.81
CA PHE A 672 -13.01 -15.79 13.18
C PHE A 672 -12.53 -16.41 14.50
N ALA A 673 -11.27 -16.87 14.47
CA ALA A 673 -10.56 -17.36 15.64
C ALA A 673 -10.45 -16.26 16.70
N THR A 674 -10.01 -15.07 16.28
CA THR A 674 -9.93 -13.85 17.10
C THR A 674 -11.12 -12.95 16.77
N ASN A 675 -11.90 -12.62 17.79
CA ASN A 675 -13.08 -11.77 17.69
C ASN A 675 -13.36 -11.04 19.01
N THR A 676 -14.13 -9.96 18.92
CA THR A 676 -14.55 -9.07 19.99
C THR A 676 -15.25 -9.83 21.11
N ALA A 677 -16.20 -10.71 20.78
CA ALA A 677 -16.96 -11.46 21.78
C ALA A 677 -16.05 -12.36 22.64
N LYS A 678 -15.09 -13.06 22.02
CA LYS A 678 -14.07 -13.86 22.72
C LYS A 678 -13.10 -12.98 23.52
N ALA A 679 -12.67 -11.85 22.95
CA ALA A 679 -11.75 -10.92 23.63
C ALA A 679 -12.36 -10.30 24.90
N LEU A 680 -13.68 -10.07 24.89
CA LEU A 680 -14.43 -9.51 26.00
C LEU A 680 -15.03 -10.57 26.95
N ALA A 681 -14.87 -11.86 26.64
CA ALA A 681 -15.44 -12.93 27.46
C ALA A 681 -14.92 -12.86 28.91
N GLY A 682 -15.86 -12.84 29.86
CA GLY A 682 -15.55 -12.79 31.30
C GLY A 682 -15.05 -11.42 31.81
N LYS A 683 -15.05 -10.37 30.97
CA LYS A 683 -14.67 -9.01 31.37
C LYS A 683 -15.86 -8.22 31.91
N THR A 684 -15.63 -7.39 32.93
CA THR A 684 -16.62 -6.41 33.40
C THR A 684 -16.56 -5.17 32.53
N LEU A 685 -17.61 -4.95 31.73
CA LEU A 685 -17.70 -3.81 30.83
C LEU A 685 -18.16 -2.53 31.55
N ALA A 686 -17.65 -1.40 31.10
CA ALA A 686 -18.08 -0.05 31.47
C ALA A 686 -18.21 0.83 30.22
N ARG A 687 -18.99 1.90 30.34
CA ARG A 687 -19.20 2.88 29.27
C ARG A 687 -18.16 4.01 29.37
N PHE A 688 -17.57 4.32 28.23
CA PHE A 688 -16.68 5.46 28.03
C PHE A 688 -17.17 6.29 26.85
N ASP A 689 -16.86 7.59 26.89
CA ASP A 689 -16.95 8.44 25.70
C ASP A 689 -15.66 8.23 24.89
N ALA A 690 -15.76 8.15 23.56
CA ALA A 690 -14.60 7.84 22.71
C ALA A 690 -13.45 8.85 22.87
N SER A 691 -13.74 10.12 23.16
CA SER A 691 -12.74 11.15 23.45
C SER A 691 -12.03 10.98 24.79
N SER A 692 -12.57 10.16 25.70
CA SER A 692 -12.05 9.95 27.07
C SER A 692 -11.34 8.61 27.25
N VAL A 693 -11.19 7.82 26.19
CA VAL A 693 -10.53 6.49 26.23
C VAL A 693 -9.03 6.56 26.53
N GLU A 694 -8.40 7.74 26.45
CA GLU A 694 -7.01 7.94 26.84
C GLU A 694 -6.75 7.53 28.30
N ALA A 695 -7.77 7.62 29.16
CA ALA A 695 -7.72 7.17 30.55
C ALA A 695 -7.51 5.64 30.67
N LEU A 696 -7.81 4.87 29.63
CA LEU A 696 -7.57 3.42 29.55
C LEU A 696 -6.17 3.09 29.02
N GLY A 697 -5.43 4.08 28.53
CA GLY A 697 -4.06 3.97 28.04
C GLY A 697 -3.88 4.37 26.57
N PRO A 698 -2.64 4.63 26.13
CA PRO A 698 -2.35 5.19 24.81
C PRO A 698 -2.78 4.29 23.64
N ASN A 699 -2.82 2.96 23.85
CA ASN A 699 -3.23 2.00 22.82
C ASN A 699 -4.74 2.07 22.48
N TRP A 700 -5.55 2.74 23.32
CA TRP A 700 -6.99 2.89 23.09
C TRP A 700 -7.34 4.05 22.17
N VAL A 701 -6.54 5.12 22.17
CA VAL A 701 -6.82 6.34 21.41
C VAL A 701 -6.96 6.00 19.92
N GLY A 702 -5.99 5.30 19.33
CA GLY A 702 -6.02 4.94 17.91
C GLY A 702 -7.08 3.91 17.50
N ALA A 703 -7.65 3.16 18.45
CA ALA A 703 -8.69 2.16 18.16
C ALA A 703 -10.11 2.76 18.23
N ALA A 704 -10.34 3.73 19.13
CA ALA A 704 -11.66 4.31 19.37
C ALA A 704 -11.81 5.74 18.83
N TYR A 705 -10.79 6.60 18.89
CA TYR A 705 -10.87 8.01 18.52
C TYR A 705 -9.96 8.34 17.32
N PRO A 706 -10.40 9.13 16.32
CA PRO A 706 -11.70 9.82 16.24
C PRO A 706 -12.85 8.99 15.65
N THR A 707 -12.57 7.80 15.11
CA THR A 707 -13.54 7.00 14.32
C THR A 707 -14.89 6.79 15.01
N TYR A 708 -14.91 6.53 16.32
CA TYR A 708 -16.12 6.20 17.06
C TYR A 708 -16.59 7.35 17.97
N SER A 709 -16.29 8.60 17.60
CA SER A 709 -16.70 9.80 18.35
C SER A 709 -18.22 9.91 18.57
N ASP A 710 -19.03 9.46 17.59
CA ASP A 710 -20.48 9.42 17.66
C ASP A 710 -21.04 8.12 18.29
N TYR A 711 -20.19 7.33 18.94
CA TYR A 711 -20.54 6.07 19.57
C TYR A 711 -20.26 6.09 21.07
N HIS A 712 -20.99 5.28 21.82
CA HIS A 712 -20.59 4.87 23.16
C HIS A 712 -19.60 3.72 23.05
N VAL A 713 -18.49 3.80 23.79
CA VAL A 713 -17.46 2.76 23.84
C VAL A 713 -17.70 1.89 25.07
N LEU A 714 -18.11 0.64 24.87
CA LEU A 714 -18.31 -0.32 25.95
C LEU A 714 -17.10 -1.27 26.04
N ALA A 715 -16.20 -0.96 26.95
CA ALA A 715 -14.88 -1.57 27.09
C ALA A 715 -14.68 -2.20 28.47
N PRO A 716 -13.69 -3.11 28.68
CA PRO A 716 -13.31 -3.56 30.01
C PRO A 716 -12.99 -2.37 30.92
N SER A 717 -13.65 -2.33 32.09
CA SER A 717 -13.50 -1.25 33.08
C SER A 717 -12.06 -1.04 33.57
N ASP A 718 -11.21 -2.05 33.42
CA ASP A 718 -9.79 -2.05 33.81
C ASP A 718 -8.83 -1.73 32.65
N GLY A 719 -9.34 -1.54 31.42
CA GLY A 719 -8.53 -1.32 30.22
C GLY A 719 -7.64 -2.51 29.82
N SER A 720 -7.86 -3.71 30.39
CA SER A 720 -6.94 -4.86 30.27
C SER A 720 -6.77 -5.42 28.86
N VAL A 721 -7.74 -5.19 27.97
CA VAL A 721 -7.73 -5.67 26.58
C VAL A 721 -8.34 -4.57 25.70
N VAL A 722 -7.63 -4.18 24.63
CA VAL A 722 -8.12 -3.21 23.64
C VAL A 722 -9.14 -3.89 22.71
N ALA A 723 -10.35 -4.08 23.23
CA ALA A 723 -11.51 -4.52 22.47
C ALA A 723 -12.76 -3.88 23.08
N PHE A 724 -13.79 -3.59 22.28
CA PHE A 724 -15.00 -2.95 22.79
C PHE A 724 -16.19 -3.16 21.86
N TRP A 725 -17.40 -2.97 22.40
CA TRP A 725 -18.60 -2.75 21.59
C TRP A 725 -18.78 -1.25 21.37
N ALA A 726 -18.78 -0.80 20.12
CA ALA A 726 -19.17 0.55 19.75
C ALA A 726 -20.69 0.58 19.54
N VAL A 727 -21.41 1.44 20.27
CA VAL A 727 -22.86 1.58 20.13
C VAL A 727 -23.21 2.99 19.66
N HIS A 728 -23.77 3.13 18.47
CA HIS A 728 -24.06 4.45 17.88
C HIS A 728 -25.05 5.22 18.76
N GLN A 729 -24.71 6.47 19.11
CA GLN A 729 -25.43 7.23 20.14
C GLN A 729 -26.89 7.51 19.77
N GLN A 730 -27.18 7.71 18.48
CA GLN A 730 -28.53 8.07 18.02
C GLN A 730 -29.36 6.87 17.56
N THR A 731 -28.73 5.86 16.95
CA THR A 731 -29.46 4.76 16.30
C THR A 731 -29.42 3.47 17.09
N GLY A 732 -28.39 3.25 17.91
CA GLY A 732 -28.19 2.00 18.64
C GLY A 732 -27.54 0.89 17.83
N GLU A 733 -26.94 1.18 16.66
CA GLU A 733 -26.13 0.18 15.94
C GLU A 733 -24.96 -0.29 16.81
N VAL A 734 -24.76 -1.60 16.88
CA VAL A 734 -23.66 -2.25 17.62
C VAL A 734 -22.62 -2.80 16.65
N ILE A 735 -21.36 -2.40 16.85
CA ILE A 735 -20.20 -2.87 16.08
C ILE A 735 -19.14 -3.40 17.07
N GLY A 736 -18.59 -4.59 16.80
CA GLY A 736 -17.44 -5.11 17.55
C GLY A 736 -16.12 -4.50 17.06
N VAL A 737 -15.23 -4.13 17.97
CA VAL A 737 -13.95 -3.50 17.61
C VAL A 737 -12.79 -4.16 18.33
N LEU A 738 -11.79 -4.58 17.56
CA LEU A 738 -10.48 -5.10 17.97
C LEU A 738 -9.39 -4.01 17.87
N PRO A 739 -8.15 -4.24 18.38
CA PRO A 739 -7.11 -3.19 18.44
C PRO A 739 -6.77 -2.53 17.10
N GLY A 740 -6.97 -3.24 15.97
CA GLY A 740 -6.74 -2.74 14.62
C GLY A 740 -7.94 -2.03 13.96
N GLY A 741 -9.03 -1.79 14.70
CA GLY A 741 -10.24 -1.12 14.20
C GLY A 741 -11.23 -2.02 13.44
N GLY A 742 -11.02 -3.35 13.44
CA GLY A 742 -11.87 -4.33 12.73
C GLY A 742 -12.66 -5.26 13.66
N LEU A 743 -13.50 -6.10 13.04
CA LEU A 743 -14.38 -7.05 13.72
C LEU A 743 -13.67 -8.37 14.05
N GLY A 744 -12.82 -8.88 13.16
CA GLY A 744 -12.25 -10.22 13.33
C GLY A 744 -10.92 -10.42 12.63
N GLU A 745 -10.11 -11.31 13.20
CA GLU A 745 -8.82 -11.70 12.67
C GLU A 745 -8.70 -13.22 12.63
N ASP A 746 -8.19 -13.71 11.50
CA ASP A 746 -7.74 -15.08 11.34
C ASP A 746 -6.27 -15.10 10.96
N GLU A 747 -5.57 -16.06 11.55
CA GLU A 747 -4.21 -16.40 11.18
C GLU A 747 -4.25 -17.83 10.63
N SER A 748 -3.83 -17.99 9.38
CA SER A 748 -3.53 -19.33 8.87
C SER A 748 -2.05 -19.60 9.11
N THR A 749 -1.77 -20.41 10.13
CA THR A 749 -0.47 -21.05 10.34
C THR A 749 -0.53 -22.47 9.79
N GLU A 750 -0.21 -22.67 8.52
CA GLU A 750 0.30 -23.95 8.07
C GLU A 750 1.62 -23.67 7.34
N ALA A 751 2.78 -23.88 7.97
CA ALA A 751 3.45 -25.18 8.13
C ALA A 751 3.63 -26.01 6.84
N LEU A 752 2.91 -25.70 5.75
CA LEU A 752 3.03 -26.30 4.44
C LEU A 752 4.06 -25.52 3.61
N VAL A 753 4.01 -24.18 3.63
CA VAL A 753 4.93 -23.31 2.87
C VAL A 753 6.35 -23.42 3.39
N ASP A 754 6.58 -23.37 4.71
CA ASP A 754 7.92 -23.49 5.29
C ASP A 754 8.48 -24.92 5.24
N ARG A 755 7.63 -25.94 5.29
CA ARG A 755 8.08 -27.34 5.16
C ARG A 755 8.42 -27.69 3.71
N LEU A 756 7.67 -27.16 2.73
CA LEU A 756 8.01 -27.25 1.30
C LEU A 756 9.28 -26.45 0.97
N LEU A 757 9.42 -25.21 1.45
CA LEU A 757 10.62 -24.41 1.24
C LEU A 757 11.85 -25.03 1.90
N SER A 758 11.75 -25.63 3.10
CA SER A 758 12.89 -26.31 3.74
C SER A 758 13.32 -27.61 3.04
N ILE A 759 12.38 -28.37 2.47
CA ILE A 759 12.67 -29.58 1.67
C ILE A 759 13.28 -29.19 0.32
N LEU A 760 12.81 -28.11 -0.31
CA LEU A 760 13.33 -27.57 -1.57
C LEU A 760 14.73 -26.94 -1.41
N ASP A 761 14.98 -26.27 -0.29
CA ASP A 761 16.28 -25.70 0.06
C ASP A 761 17.29 -26.80 0.45
N ALA A 762 16.83 -27.91 1.05
CA ALA A 762 17.64 -29.11 1.26
C ALA A 762 17.93 -29.89 -0.04
N ALA A 763 16.97 -29.97 -0.97
CA ALA A 763 17.15 -30.60 -2.28
C ALA A 763 18.05 -29.76 -3.22
N GLY A 764 17.96 -28.43 -3.16
CA GLY A 764 18.85 -27.51 -3.86
C GLY A 764 20.31 -27.66 -3.40
N ARG A 765 20.54 -27.73 -2.09
CA ARG A 765 21.88 -27.99 -1.52
C ARG A 765 22.41 -29.40 -1.84
N ALA A 766 21.55 -30.42 -1.89
CA ALA A 766 21.93 -31.78 -2.28
C ALA A 766 22.25 -31.90 -3.79
N GLY A 767 21.53 -31.17 -4.66
CA GLY A 767 21.82 -31.09 -6.10
C GLY A 767 23.10 -30.33 -6.42
N GLU A 768 23.42 -29.29 -5.64
CA GLU A 768 24.67 -28.53 -5.72
C GLU A 768 25.89 -29.35 -5.28
N ALA A 769 25.72 -30.21 -4.26
CA ALA A 769 26.74 -31.18 -3.85
C ALA A 769 26.92 -32.36 -4.82
N ALA A 770 25.93 -32.63 -5.69
CA ALA A 770 25.92 -33.76 -6.62
C ALA A 770 26.13 -33.37 -8.11
N GLY A 771 26.23 -32.08 -8.44
CA GLY A 771 26.55 -31.59 -9.79
C GLY A 771 25.43 -31.68 -10.83
N TYR A 772 24.16 -31.80 -10.42
CA TYR A 772 23.01 -31.91 -11.33
C TYR A 772 22.26 -30.57 -11.49
N ASN A 773 22.54 -29.84 -12.59
CA ASN A 773 21.93 -28.53 -12.88
C ASN A 773 20.40 -28.56 -13.08
N GLY A 774 19.82 -29.69 -13.49
CA GLY A 774 18.37 -29.83 -13.68
C GLY A 774 17.56 -29.86 -12.38
N VAL A 775 18.18 -30.20 -11.24
CA VAL A 775 17.52 -30.22 -9.92
C VAL A 775 17.38 -28.81 -9.35
N LYS A 776 18.30 -27.90 -9.71
CA LYS A 776 18.22 -26.47 -9.37
C LYS A 776 17.12 -25.77 -10.16
N GLU A 777 17.04 -26.01 -11.46
CA GLU A 777 15.96 -25.48 -12.30
C GLU A 777 14.60 -26.04 -11.90
N TRP A 778 14.53 -27.31 -11.49
CA TRP A 778 13.34 -27.92 -10.87
C TRP A 778 12.99 -27.27 -9.53
N ALA A 779 13.95 -27.03 -8.63
CA ALA A 779 13.70 -26.39 -7.33
C ALA A 779 13.27 -24.92 -7.46
N ASP A 780 13.82 -24.18 -8.44
CA ASP A 780 13.42 -22.80 -8.76
C ASP A 780 12.01 -22.77 -9.41
N LEU A 781 11.66 -23.78 -10.22
CA LEU A 781 10.32 -23.97 -10.78
C LEU A 781 9.29 -24.41 -9.72
N GLU A 782 9.68 -25.25 -8.75
CA GLU A 782 8.83 -25.70 -7.65
C GLU A 782 8.65 -24.62 -6.57
N ALA A 783 9.64 -23.75 -6.33
CA ALA A 783 9.48 -22.55 -5.51
C ALA A 783 8.47 -21.57 -6.17
N THR A 784 8.50 -21.46 -7.50
CA THR A 784 7.50 -20.71 -8.28
C THR A 784 6.12 -21.36 -8.19
N LYS A 785 6.05 -22.70 -8.21
CA LYS A 785 4.80 -23.45 -8.00
C LYS A 785 4.28 -23.32 -6.57
N VAL A 786 5.11 -23.18 -5.54
CA VAL A 786 4.72 -22.95 -4.14
C VAL A 786 4.25 -21.51 -3.92
N GLN A 787 4.85 -20.53 -4.61
CA GLN A 787 4.34 -19.15 -4.65
C GLN A 787 2.99 -19.07 -5.39
N LEU A 788 2.83 -19.82 -6.48
CA LEU A 788 1.55 -20.02 -7.16
C LEU A 788 0.57 -20.83 -6.31
N LEU A 789 1.03 -21.80 -5.52
CA LEU A 789 0.24 -22.59 -4.59
C LEU A 789 -0.23 -21.74 -3.42
N GLY A 790 0.54 -20.74 -2.97
CA GLY A 790 0.05 -19.69 -2.05
C GLY A 790 -1.10 -18.89 -2.66
N GLY A 791 -1.07 -18.63 -3.97
CA GLY A 791 -2.20 -18.10 -4.74
C GLY A 791 -3.38 -19.07 -4.87
N VAL A 792 -3.12 -20.38 -4.98
CA VAL A 792 -4.13 -21.45 -5.06
C VAL A 792 -4.76 -21.79 -3.70
N ILE A 793 -4.00 -21.73 -2.60
CA ILE A 793 -4.48 -21.86 -1.22
C ILE A 793 -5.41 -20.68 -0.90
N MET A 794 -5.08 -19.47 -1.39
CA MET A 794 -5.98 -18.32 -1.38
C MET A 794 -7.24 -18.49 -2.27
N LEU A 795 -7.23 -19.39 -3.25
CA LEU A 795 -8.37 -19.69 -4.14
C LEU A 795 -9.35 -20.72 -3.57
N PHE A 796 -8.96 -21.57 -2.60
CA PHE A 796 -9.78 -22.71 -2.14
C PHE A 796 -10.07 -22.80 -0.63
N GLU A 797 -9.46 -21.98 0.23
CA GLU A 797 -9.72 -22.06 1.68
C GLU A 797 -10.98 -21.29 2.13
N GLY A 798 -12.13 -21.93 1.92
CA GLY A 798 -13.41 -21.52 2.49
C GLY A 798 -14.33 -22.69 2.89
N GLU A 799 -13.98 -23.94 2.58
CA GLU A 799 -14.84 -25.10 2.80
C GLU A 799 -14.03 -26.25 3.43
N GLY A 800 -14.66 -26.97 4.36
CA GLY A 800 -14.05 -28.07 5.10
C GLY A 800 -13.64 -29.26 4.21
N SER A 801 -12.71 -30.05 4.76
CA SER A 801 -12.13 -31.33 4.27
C SER A 801 -11.47 -31.35 2.88
N ASP A 802 -10.14 -31.21 2.90
CA ASP A 802 -9.11 -31.91 2.12
C ASP A 802 -9.43 -32.47 0.70
N PRO A 803 -9.13 -31.71 -0.38
CA PRO A 803 -9.13 -32.21 -1.77
C PRO A 803 -7.72 -32.61 -2.29
N ARG A 804 -6.73 -32.86 -1.42
CA ARG A 804 -5.29 -32.94 -1.79
C ARG A 804 -4.85 -34.21 -2.55
N GLY A 805 -5.73 -35.21 -2.72
CA GLY A 805 -5.37 -36.53 -3.28
C GLY A 805 -5.20 -36.60 -4.80
N ASP A 806 -6.10 -35.98 -5.58
CA ASP A 806 -6.16 -36.20 -7.04
C ASP A 806 -5.31 -35.24 -7.87
N LEU A 807 -4.95 -34.08 -7.31
CA LEU A 807 -4.21 -33.05 -8.03
C LEU A 807 -2.74 -33.45 -8.22
N VAL A 808 -2.15 -34.09 -7.20
CA VAL A 808 -0.72 -34.47 -7.17
C VAL A 808 -0.41 -35.63 -8.12
N HIS A 809 -1.37 -36.53 -8.38
CA HIS A 809 -1.14 -37.72 -9.18
C HIS A 809 -1.11 -37.45 -10.70
N ASN A 810 -1.80 -36.40 -11.16
CA ASN A 810 -1.90 -36.07 -12.58
C ASN A 810 -0.75 -35.17 -13.08
N THR A 811 -0.05 -34.47 -12.19
CA THR A 811 1.02 -33.52 -12.58
C THR A 811 2.35 -34.22 -12.96
N CYS A 812 2.59 -35.45 -12.49
CA CYS A 812 3.86 -36.15 -12.72
C CYS A 812 4.02 -36.73 -14.13
N ASN A 813 2.94 -36.95 -14.89
CA ASN A 813 3.01 -37.64 -16.18
C ASN A 813 3.14 -36.71 -17.40
N PHE A 814 3.23 -35.40 -17.21
CA PHE A 814 2.98 -34.44 -18.29
C PHE A 814 4.23 -33.72 -18.87
N PHE A 815 5.39 -33.74 -18.21
CA PHE A 815 6.51 -32.85 -18.57
C PHE A 815 7.62 -33.48 -19.42
N THR A 816 7.33 -33.74 -20.71
CA THR A 816 8.38 -34.12 -21.69
C THR A 816 8.37 -33.41 -23.06
N ASP A 817 7.61 -32.34 -23.36
CA ASP A 817 7.83 -31.65 -24.65
C ASP A 817 7.50 -30.13 -24.73
N GLN A 818 8.52 -29.42 -25.24
CA GLN A 818 8.58 -28.22 -26.12
C GLN A 818 7.83 -26.91 -25.79
N LEU A 819 8.64 -25.86 -25.63
CA LEU A 819 8.30 -24.43 -25.65
C LEU A 819 8.44 -23.85 -27.06
N GLY A 820 7.46 -23.04 -27.49
CA GLY A 820 7.63 -22.12 -28.62
C GLY A 820 6.31 -21.71 -29.27
N GLY A 821 5.80 -20.52 -28.92
CA GLY A 821 4.68 -19.89 -29.64
C GLY A 821 4.16 -18.61 -28.98
N GLN A 822 4.04 -17.54 -29.77
CA GLN A 822 3.41 -16.27 -29.39
C GLN A 822 1.88 -16.41 -29.28
N ILE A 823 1.25 -15.67 -28.36
CA ILE A 823 -0.18 -15.74 -28.04
C ILE A 823 -0.92 -14.48 -28.55
N PRO A 824 -1.98 -14.61 -29.39
CA PRO A 824 -2.88 -13.53 -29.81
C PRO A 824 -4.08 -13.32 -28.86
N GLY A 825 -4.56 -12.07 -28.70
CA GLY A 825 -5.91 -11.82 -28.13
C GLY A 825 -6.14 -10.58 -27.26
N TRP A 826 -5.37 -9.49 -27.39
CA TRP A 826 -5.49 -8.28 -26.53
C TRP A 826 -5.71 -6.96 -27.31
N ASN A 827 -6.20 -7.02 -28.56
CA ASN A 827 -6.21 -5.88 -29.50
C ASN A 827 -7.38 -4.87 -29.35
N GLU A 828 -8.16 -4.87 -28.27
CA GLU A 828 -9.40 -4.05 -28.18
C GLU A 828 -9.46 -3.07 -26.99
N LEU A 829 -8.32 -2.66 -26.42
CA LEU A 829 -8.27 -1.95 -25.13
C LEU A 829 -7.46 -0.63 -25.19
N GLY A 830 -8.11 0.51 -24.91
CA GLY A 830 -7.49 1.85 -24.84
C GLY A 830 -7.15 2.33 -23.42
N GLY A 831 -6.84 3.63 -23.29
CA GLY A 831 -6.81 4.44 -22.05
C GLY A 831 -5.90 3.93 -20.92
N LEU A 832 -6.45 3.09 -20.03
CA LEU A 832 -5.78 2.57 -18.82
C LEU A 832 -4.57 1.68 -19.14
N ALA A 833 -4.64 0.96 -20.27
CA ALA A 833 -3.51 0.21 -20.81
C ALA A 833 -2.36 1.16 -21.19
N GLY A 834 -2.68 2.35 -21.71
CA GLY A 834 -1.70 3.38 -22.06
C GLY A 834 -1.02 3.99 -20.82
N ASP A 835 -1.79 4.29 -19.77
CA ASP A 835 -1.23 4.82 -18.52
C ASP A 835 -0.34 3.79 -17.82
N LEU A 836 -0.80 2.52 -17.72
CA LEU A 836 0.00 1.46 -17.13
C LEU A 836 1.21 1.08 -18.01
N GLN A 837 1.07 1.09 -19.34
CA GLN A 837 2.20 0.90 -20.26
C GLN A 837 3.23 2.01 -20.07
N SER A 838 2.79 3.26 -20.00
CA SER A 838 3.68 4.40 -19.80
C SER A 838 4.43 4.28 -18.47
N LEU A 839 3.76 3.79 -17.42
CA LEU A 839 4.39 3.50 -16.13
C LEU A 839 5.35 2.31 -16.19
N TYR A 840 4.99 1.23 -16.90
CA TYR A 840 5.88 0.08 -17.09
C TYR A 840 7.09 0.42 -17.95
N ASP A 841 6.93 1.16 -19.05
CA ASP A 841 8.06 1.66 -19.84
C ASP A 841 8.98 2.54 -18.99
N LEU A 842 8.39 3.42 -18.18
CA LEU A 842 9.11 4.28 -17.25
C LEU A 842 9.91 3.46 -16.23
N LEU A 843 9.28 2.47 -15.60
CA LEU A 843 9.92 1.61 -14.59
C LEU A 843 10.94 0.66 -15.25
N GLY A 844 10.69 0.20 -16.46
CA GLY A 844 11.61 -0.63 -17.25
C GLY A 844 12.94 0.04 -17.49
N ARG A 845 12.89 1.29 -17.94
CA ARG A 845 14.09 2.10 -18.14
C ARG A 845 14.77 2.46 -16.81
N LEU A 846 14.01 2.64 -15.74
CA LEU A 846 14.54 2.92 -14.40
C LEU A 846 15.28 1.72 -13.78
N PHE A 847 14.85 0.49 -14.06
CA PHE A 847 15.46 -0.74 -13.56
C PHE A 847 16.41 -1.40 -14.57
N GLY A 848 16.44 -0.91 -15.81
CA GLY A 848 17.28 -1.44 -16.87
C GLY A 848 16.84 -2.81 -17.39
N ARG A 849 15.54 -3.06 -17.42
CA ARG A 849 14.93 -4.36 -17.75
C ARG A 849 13.78 -4.21 -18.73
N GLU A 850 13.55 -5.24 -19.53
CA GLU A 850 12.31 -5.35 -20.29
C GLU A 850 11.15 -5.55 -19.33
N MET A 851 10.17 -4.65 -19.42
CA MET A 851 8.92 -4.75 -18.69
C MET A 851 7.89 -5.47 -19.54
N PRO A 852 6.89 -6.12 -18.92
CA PRO A 852 5.86 -6.79 -19.70
C PRO A 852 5.12 -5.75 -20.54
N ASP A 853 5.07 -5.98 -21.86
CA ASP A 853 4.23 -5.19 -22.75
C ASP A 853 2.77 -5.27 -22.27
N VAL A 854 2.20 -4.12 -21.95
CA VAL A 854 0.77 -3.87 -21.96
C VAL A 854 0.40 -3.70 -23.44
N PRO A 855 -0.40 -4.61 -24.01
CA PRO A 855 -0.72 -4.56 -25.44
C PRO A 855 -1.37 -3.22 -25.80
N THR A 856 -0.85 -2.54 -26.82
CA THR A 856 -1.35 -1.24 -27.30
C THR A 856 -2.32 -1.41 -28.49
N PRO A 857 -3.33 -0.54 -28.63
CA PRO A 857 -4.18 -0.53 -29.80
C PRO A 857 -3.48 0.16 -30.98
N GLY A 858 -3.10 -0.62 -31.99
CA GLY A 858 -2.85 -0.12 -33.34
C GLY A 858 -1.38 -0.04 -33.77
N GLY A 859 -0.94 -1.06 -34.49
CA GLY A 859 0.26 -1.05 -35.33
C GLY A 859 0.28 -2.29 -36.22
N GLN A 860 -0.23 -2.17 -37.44
CA GLN A 860 -0.16 -3.24 -38.44
C GLN A 860 1.30 -3.63 -38.73
N THR A 861 1.59 -4.92 -38.78
CA THR A 861 2.44 -5.52 -39.83
C THR A 861 2.18 -7.02 -39.90
N CYS A 862 1.17 -7.41 -40.69
CA CYS A 862 1.22 -8.67 -41.43
C CYS A 862 2.24 -8.48 -42.57
N SER A 863 3.49 -8.89 -42.36
CA SER A 863 4.39 -9.39 -43.42
C SER A 863 5.82 -9.58 -42.89
N ALA A 864 6.11 -10.72 -42.27
CA ALA A 864 7.41 -11.36 -42.38
C ALA A 864 7.31 -12.81 -41.88
N LEU A 865 7.79 -13.73 -42.73
CA LEU A 865 7.95 -15.18 -42.51
C LEU A 865 6.62 -15.97 -42.57
N GLY A 866 6.17 -16.58 -43.68
CA GLY A 866 6.89 -16.86 -44.91
C GLY A 866 8.14 -17.70 -44.69
N PHE A 867 8.10 -18.65 -43.77
CA PHE A 867 8.83 -19.94 -43.74
C PHE A 867 8.27 -20.83 -42.63
#